data_AF-A0A9D8BK59-F1
#
_entry.id   AF-A0A9D8BK59-F1
#
_cell.length_a   1.000
_cell.length_b   1.000
_cell.length_c   1.000
_cell.angle_alpha   90.00
_cell.angle_beta   90.00
_cell.angle_gamma   90.00
#
_symmetry.space_group_name_H-M   'P 1'
#
loop_
_entity.id
_entity.type
_entity.pdbx_description
1 polymer ?
#
loop_
_entity_poly.entity_id
_entity_poly.type
_entity_poly.pdbx_seq_one_letter_code
_entity_poly.pdbx_strand_id
1 'polypeptide(L)'
;MSEDTTGNFGAGLHNNPGAAPRTQAIVHAAIFDALNSITRTHEPYRTLVPVQQNSANIDAAVATAGYLTMKAMYPNQSEMIDEEYAVHIAEIADGPEKDLGIIVGNIVAQNIIAERTNDGSEIVGDYTPSDQPGFHRKDPINPEQPFWGPVWGAVTPFVLENGSQFRAPEPPALDSEEYANAYNEVKSLGGDSVNTPTDRTEEQTEIGLFWAYDGGRKMGVPPRLYNKIAHQIAIEQGNTMEDNARLFALMNLAQADAGIAAWESKYYYNYWRPVIGIRESDQGTGPSGIGDGNDATEGDTEWTPLGAPSTNNTVPDFTPPFPAYPSGHATFGASTMHLQSLFYGNDNIPFTFTSDELNGVTLDNDGSTRPLSPRSFESFTEAMEENGRSRIYLGIHWQFDADAGIEIGTNIAEYTFANFLRPTEELSPCIPEGEEGEGVPCIDAEDYDLTGTMTAPISVQRGSSFAASLNILNAGPGNAEDASIAVTLPAGITLNAVNSGTCSATGSTLVCNEMDVASGSTVRAEIELSVSEEHACPSEITFTPVVTSSDSNDYYGPNNNGDTVTVAVDCEPENDLSATLTGPSSVDEGSSMILNLRIANAGPSGAATAYGEIPLVAGVSFDADRSGSQCVQNGSVIRCTTQGIAPQGSVNYAVAFNKLSLVSCGTDFSYQATVHSGEHELNESDNTSSVVTVTVNCVENSQGGAGQTIEDIREEIREREHSASEPGSSRGSGTNEALTTLALLCHRNGMATAGAFTGSYRVRGNTDRTKTLVAADEELIIDGFTESERAILCGMKKFMNQEDMPKRQTPEYREWLIARIAETLHKTAEEVADALASETLCK
;
A
#
# COMPACT_ATOMS: atom_id res chain seq x y z
N MET A 1 -12.47 12.52 -25.20
CA MET A 1 -12.95 11.96 -23.93
C MET A 1 -12.20 12.59 -22.76
N SER A 2 -12.87 13.40 -21.93
CA SER A 2 -12.33 13.92 -20.65
C SER A 2 -13.38 14.63 -19.77
N GLU A 3 -14.66 14.67 -20.17
CA GLU A 3 -15.63 15.58 -19.56
C GLU A 3 -16.25 15.06 -18.26
N ASP A 4 -16.03 13.81 -17.83
CA ASP A 4 -16.83 13.27 -16.70
C ASP A 4 -16.11 12.44 -15.62
N THR A 5 -14.78 12.37 -15.57
CA THR A 5 -14.11 11.47 -14.58
C THR A 5 -13.20 12.14 -13.56
N THR A 6 -12.91 13.44 -13.67
CA THR A 6 -12.07 14.14 -12.66
C THR A 6 -12.69 14.27 -11.27
N GLY A 7 -13.97 13.94 -11.11
CA GLY A 7 -14.67 13.98 -9.82
C GLY A 7 -14.72 12.67 -9.04
N ASN A 8 -14.22 11.55 -9.58
CA ASN A 8 -14.33 10.23 -8.92
C ASN A 8 -13.05 9.38 -9.07
N PHE A 9 -11.89 10.02 -9.19
CA PHE A 9 -10.59 9.33 -9.05
C PHE A 9 -10.35 9.05 -7.56
N GLY A 10 -11.04 8.04 -7.03
CA GLY A 10 -10.65 7.39 -5.78
C GLY A 10 -9.18 6.98 -5.85
N ALA A 11 -8.51 6.95 -4.70
CA ALA A 11 -7.09 6.63 -4.57
C ALA A 11 -6.67 5.46 -5.48
N GLY A 12 -5.98 5.77 -6.58
CA GLY A 12 -5.65 4.82 -7.64
C GLY A 12 -4.85 5.45 -8.78
N LEU A 13 -4.33 4.59 -9.66
CA LEU A 13 -3.35 4.83 -10.75
C LEU A 13 -3.60 6.05 -11.66
N HIS A 14 -4.83 6.58 -11.68
CA HIS A 14 -5.26 7.67 -12.55
C HIS A 14 -4.94 9.09 -12.05
N ASN A 15 -4.39 9.23 -10.84
CA ASN A 15 -4.01 10.55 -10.30
C ASN A 15 -2.62 11.03 -10.76
N ASN A 16 -1.88 10.23 -11.53
CA ASN A 16 -0.62 10.68 -12.12
C ASN A 16 -0.88 11.43 -13.45
N PRO A 17 -0.39 12.68 -13.61
CA PRO A 17 -0.46 13.38 -14.89
C PRO A 17 0.14 12.61 -16.09
N GLY A 18 1.06 11.66 -15.86
CA GLY A 18 1.60 10.77 -16.88
C GLY A 18 0.64 9.69 -17.40
N ALA A 19 -0.47 9.41 -16.71
CA ALA A 19 -1.42 8.37 -17.12
C ALA A 19 -2.20 8.73 -18.39
N ALA A 20 -2.67 9.98 -18.50
CA ALA A 20 -3.39 10.43 -19.70
C ALA A 20 -2.55 10.42 -20.98
N PRO A 21 -1.31 10.97 -21.02
CA PRO A 21 -0.50 10.96 -22.22
C PRO A 21 -0.06 9.55 -22.61
N ARG A 22 0.14 8.63 -21.64
CA ARG A 22 0.31 7.19 -21.93
C ARG A 22 -0.89 6.63 -22.71
N THR A 23 -2.11 6.89 -22.26
CA THR A 23 -3.32 6.43 -22.97
C THR A 23 -3.41 7.03 -24.37
N GLN A 24 -3.12 8.33 -24.50
CA GLN A 24 -3.13 8.99 -25.81
C GLN A 24 -2.06 8.41 -26.76
N ALA A 25 -0.87 8.07 -26.25
CA ALA A 25 0.18 7.43 -27.04
C ALA A 25 -0.27 6.06 -27.57
N ILE A 26 -0.89 5.24 -26.72
CA ILE A 26 -1.43 3.92 -27.09
C ILE A 26 -2.45 4.04 -28.24
N VAL A 27 -3.43 4.93 -28.08
CA VAL A 27 -4.49 5.10 -29.07
C VAL A 27 -3.94 5.65 -30.38
N HIS A 28 -3.11 6.69 -30.34
CA HIS A 28 -2.59 7.31 -31.56
C HIS A 28 -1.53 6.48 -32.28
N ALA A 29 -0.74 5.69 -31.54
CA ALA A 29 0.17 4.71 -32.15
C ALA A 29 -0.61 3.64 -32.92
N ALA A 30 -1.70 3.12 -32.34
CA ALA A 30 -2.54 2.12 -33.01
C ALA A 30 -3.26 2.70 -34.24
N ILE A 31 -3.79 3.93 -34.14
CA ILE A 31 -4.39 4.63 -35.29
C ILE A 31 -3.37 4.80 -36.43
N PHE A 32 -2.14 5.22 -36.09
CA PHE A 32 -1.09 5.41 -37.08
C PHE A 32 -0.68 4.10 -37.75
N ASP A 33 -0.40 3.04 -36.98
CA ASP A 33 0.02 1.75 -37.54
C ASP A 33 -1.09 1.10 -38.38
N ALA A 34 -2.37 1.28 -38.01
CA ALA A 34 -3.51 0.80 -38.80
C ALA A 34 -3.60 1.49 -40.16
N LEU A 35 -3.51 2.83 -40.17
CA LEU A 35 -3.48 3.61 -41.41
C LEU A 35 -2.23 3.30 -42.24
N ASN A 36 -1.07 3.20 -41.61
CA ASN A 36 0.20 3.00 -42.28
C ASN A 36 0.35 1.57 -42.83
N SER A 37 -0.31 0.59 -42.23
CA SER A 37 -0.43 -0.78 -42.79
C SER A 37 -1.09 -0.79 -44.17
N ILE A 38 -2.00 0.15 -44.43
CA ILE A 38 -2.74 0.27 -45.69
C ILE A 38 -2.02 1.19 -46.68
N THR A 39 -1.50 2.33 -46.20
CA THR A 39 -0.91 3.38 -47.06
C THR A 39 0.56 3.16 -47.36
N ARG A 40 1.33 2.53 -46.44
CA ARG A 40 2.76 2.18 -46.59
C ARG A 40 3.67 3.38 -46.86
N THR A 41 3.42 4.51 -46.19
CA THR A 41 4.13 5.76 -46.44
C THR A 41 5.26 6.05 -45.44
N HIS A 42 5.24 5.39 -44.29
CA HIS A 42 6.16 5.65 -43.18
C HIS A 42 6.62 4.34 -42.53
N GLU A 43 7.74 4.39 -41.79
CA GLU A 43 8.13 3.30 -40.89
C GLU A 43 7.03 3.10 -39.83
N PRO A 44 6.61 1.86 -39.53
CA PRO A 44 5.62 1.61 -38.48
C PRO A 44 6.21 1.97 -37.11
N TYR A 45 5.35 2.31 -36.15
CA TYR A 45 5.76 2.36 -34.74
C TYR A 45 6.12 0.94 -34.27
N ARG A 46 5.22 -0.03 -34.53
CA ARG A 46 5.42 -1.43 -34.15
C ARG A 46 4.93 -2.42 -35.19
N THR A 47 3.74 -2.19 -35.73
CA THR A 47 3.01 -3.18 -36.51
C THR A 47 2.80 -2.70 -37.92
N LEU A 48 3.06 -3.61 -38.86
CA LEU A 48 2.72 -3.43 -40.26
C LEU A 48 1.97 -4.67 -40.76
N VAL A 49 0.64 -4.57 -40.82
CA VAL A 49 -0.21 -5.69 -41.24
C VAL A 49 -0.01 -5.92 -42.75
N PRO A 50 0.28 -7.16 -43.20
CA PRO A 50 0.52 -7.49 -44.60
C PRO A 50 -0.79 -7.56 -45.37
N VAL A 51 -1.34 -6.39 -45.64
CA VAL A 51 -2.40 -6.19 -46.62
C VAL A 51 -1.83 -5.54 -47.87
N GLN A 52 -2.48 -5.76 -49.01
CA GLN A 52 -2.13 -5.05 -50.24
C GLN A 52 -2.33 -3.55 -50.02
N GLN A 53 -1.49 -2.73 -50.64
CA GLN A 53 -1.59 -1.29 -50.51
C GLN A 53 -2.96 -0.81 -51.01
N ASN A 54 -3.67 -0.03 -50.20
CA ASN A 54 -5.01 0.49 -50.48
C ASN A 54 -6.11 -0.59 -50.69
N SER A 55 -5.93 -1.83 -50.21
CA SER A 55 -6.96 -2.87 -50.33
C SER A 55 -8.00 -2.88 -49.21
N ALA A 56 -7.72 -2.19 -48.10
CA ALA A 56 -8.60 -2.10 -46.95
C ALA A 56 -9.18 -0.68 -46.80
N ASN A 57 -10.36 -0.58 -46.20
CA ASN A 57 -10.99 0.69 -45.87
C ASN A 57 -10.28 1.33 -44.66
N ILE A 58 -9.69 2.50 -44.87
CA ILE A 58 -8.87 3.18 -43.85
C ILE A 58 -9.73 3.65 -42.66
N ASP A 59 -10.93 4.15 -42.92
CA ASP A 59 -11.83 4.64 -41.85
C ASP A 59 -12.20 3.49 -40.91
N ALA A 60 -12.52 2.30 -41.45
CA ALA A 60 -12.81 1.11 -40.66
C ALA A 60 -11.59 0.66 -39.83
N ALA A 61 -10.37 0.71 -40.40
CA ALA A 61 -9.15 0.32 -39.70
C ALA A 61 -8.79 1.27 -38.56
N VAL A 62 -8.80 2.58 -38.82
CA VAL A 62 -8.52 3.61 -37.81
C VAL A 62 -9.57 3.61 -36.71
N ALA A 63 -10.86 3.50 -37.07
CA ALA A 63 -11.94 3.44 -36.10
C ALA A 63 -11.82 2.22 -35.19
N THR A 64 -11.55 1.04 -35.75
CA THR A 64 -11.39 -0.21 -34.98
C THR A 64 -10.17 -0.15 -34.07
N ALA A 65 -9.03 0.34 -34.58
CA ALA A 65 -7.80 0.46 -33.80
C ALA A 65 -7.98 1.42 -32.60
N GLY A 66 -8.59 2.59 -32.85
CA GLY A 66 -8.92 3.55 -31.80
C GLY A 66 -9.93 2.98 -30.80
N TYR A 67 -11.00 2.35 -31.27
CA TYR A 67 -12.04 1.75 -30.43
C TYR A 67 -11.46 0.74 -29.42
N LEU A 68 -10.71 -0.25 -29.90
CA LEU A 68 -10.21 -1.33 -29.05
C LEU A 68 -9.18 -0.83 -28.03
N THR A 69 -8.26 0.05 -28.45
CA THR A 69 -7.28 0.66 -27.54
C THR A 69 -7.95 1.55 -26.50
N MET A 70 -8.95 2.36 -26.87
CA MET A 70 -9.70 3.16 -25.91
C MET A 70 -10.48 2.30 -24.92
N LYS A 71 -11.15 1.23 -25.39
CA LYS A 71 -11.88 0.29 -24.54
C LYS A 71 -10.96 -0.39 -23.53
N ALA A 72 -9.76 -0.81 -23.96
CA ALA A 72 -8.76 -1.40 -23.08
C ALA A 72 -8.27 -0.42 -21.99
N MET A 73 -8.09 0.86 -22.34
CA MET A 73 -7.62 1.88 -21.38
C MET A 73 -8.72 2.40 -20.45
N TYR A 74 -9.99 2.25 -20.83
CA TYR A 74 -11.15 2.80 -20.13
C TYR A 74 -12.26 1.75 -19.94
N PRO A 75 -11.99 0.64 -19.22
CA PRO A 75 -12.94 -0.47 -19.10
C PRO A 75 -14.27 -0.04 -18.45
N ASN A 76 -14.24 0.93 -17.53
CA ASN A 76 -15.44 1.49 -16.88
C ASN A 76 -16.29 2.37 -17.81
N GLN A 77 -15.81 2.68 -19.01
CA GLN A 77 -16.52 3.45 -20.04
C GLN A 77 -16.85 2.59 -21.27
N SER A 78 -16.67 1.27 -21.19
CA SER A 78 -16.84 0.35 -22.33
C SER A 78 -18.19 0.51 -23.02
N GLU A 79 -19.29 0.68 -22.29
CA GLU A 79 -20.63 0.82 -22.88
C GLU A 79 -20.73 2.07 -23.78
N MET A 80 -20.26 3.22 -23.30
CA MET A 80 -20.22 4.46 -24.08
C MET A 80 -19.32 4.32 -25.32
N ILE A 81 -18.17 3.66 -25.16
CA ILE A 81 -17.20 3.45 -26.24
C ILE A 81 -17.76 2.47 -27.29
N ASP A 82 -18.47 1.43 -26.86
CA ASP A 82 -19.15 0.45 -27.71
C ASP A 82 -20.27 1.11 -28.54
N GLU A 83 -21.06 1.98 -27.93
CA GLU A 83 -22.13 2.72 -28.62
C GLU A 83 -21.57 3.65 -29.71
N GLU A 84 -20.52 4.42 -29.42
CA GLU A 84 -19.92 5.34 -30.38
C GLU A 84 -19.28 4.59 -31.56
N TYR A 85 -18.57 3.49 -31.29
CA TYR A 85 -18.00 2.66 -32.35
C TYR A 85 -19.09 2.02 -33.22
N ALA A 86 -20.16 1.51 -32.62
CA ALA A 86 -21.29 0.92 -33.36
C ALA A 86 -21.96 1.93 -34.30
N VAL A 87 -22.10 3.19 -33.88
CA VAL A 87 -22.61 4.27 -34.74
C VAL A 87 -21.65 4.51 -35.90
N HIS A 88 -20.37 4.71 -35.63
CA HIS A 88 -19.38 5.07 -36.64
C HIS A 88 -19.17 3.97 -37.69
N ILE A 89 -19.02 2.71 -37.24
CA ILE A 89 -18.78 1.58 -38.16
C ILE A 89 -19.99 1.29 -39.06
N ALA A 90 -21.20 1.64 -38.63
CA ALA A 90 -22.43 1.50 -39.41
C ALA A 90 -22.54 2.52 -40.55
N GLU A 91 -21.81 3.63 -40.49
CA GLU A 91 -21.77 4.63 -41.57
C GLU A 91 -20.93 4.17 -42.77
N ILE A 92 -20.02 3.22 -42.55
CA ILE A 92 -19.15 2.64 -43.59
C ILE A 92 -19.91 1.52 -44.31
N ALA A 93 -19.96 1.60 -45.64
CA ALA A 93 -20.65 0.61 -46.47
C ALA A 93 -20.08 -0.81 -46.27
N ASP A 94 -20.97 -1.79 -46.12
CA ASP A 94 -20.56 -3.20 -45.99
C ASP A 94 -19.88 -3.70 -47.27
N GLY A 95 -18.78 -4.43 -47.10
CA GLY A 95 -18.00 -5.00 -48.19
C GLY A 95 -16.62 -5.49 -47.73
N PRO A 96 -15.92 -6.27 -48.57
CA PRO A 96 -14.61 -6.84 -48.24
C PRO A 96 -13.57 -5.82 -47.78
N GLU A 97 -13.58 -4.60 -48.30
CA GLU A 97 -12.65 -3.56 -47.88
C GLU A 97 -12.91 -3.09 -46.45
N LYS A 98 -14.19 -3.00 -46.02
CA LYS A 98 -14.56 -2.68 -44.64
C LYS A 98 -14.13 -3.79 -43.70
N ASP A 99 -14.43 -5.03 -44.06
CA ASP A 99 -14.07 -6.21 -43.25
C ASP A 99 -12.54 -6.26 -43.05
N LEU A 100 -11.77 -6.12 -44.14
CA LEU A 100 -10.32 -6.06 -44.08
C LEU A 100 -9.80 -4.86 -43.27
N GLY A 101 -10.49 -3.73 -43.31
CA GLY A 101 -10.18 -2.58 -42.45
C GLY A 101 -10.33 -2.92 -40.97
N ILE A 102 -11.46 -3.52 -40.57
CA ILE A 102 -11.70 -3.98 -39.19
C ILE A 102 -10.61 -4.94 -38.74
N ILE A 103 -10.22 -5.89 -39.59
CA ILE A 103 -9.13 -6.85 -39.32
C ILE A 103 -7.80 -6.13 -39.05
N VAL A 104 -7.40 -5.20 -39.93
CA VAL A 104 -6.16 -4.42 -39.77
C VAL A 104 -6.19 -3.65 -38.45
N GLY A 105 -7.31 -3.00 -38.14
CA GLY A 105 -7.46 -2.24 -36.90
C GLY A 105 -7.40 -3.11 -35.64
N ASN A 106 -7.98 -4.31 -35.69
CA ASN A 106 -7.93 -5.27 -34.59
C ASN A 106 -6.50 -5.73 -34.30
N ILE A 107 -5.80 -6.24 -35.31
CA ILE A 107 -4.43 -6.74 -35.16
C ILE A 107 -3.54 -5.63 -34.58
N VAL A 108 -3.59 -4.43 -35.16
CA VAL A 108 -2.77 -3.31 -34.68
C VAL A 108 -3.09 -2.95 -33.22
N ALA A 109 -4.37 -2.82 -32.87
CA ALA A 109 -4.75 -2.50 -31.49
C ALA A 109 -4.23 -3.53 -30.50
N GLN A 110 -4.39 -4.82 -30.81
CA GLN A 110 -3.95 -5.91 -29.93
C GLN A 110 -2.43 -5.93 -29.76
N ASN A 111 -1.66 -5.68 -30.82
CA ASN A 111 -0.20 -5.62 -30.73
C ASN A 111 0.27 -4.49 -29.81
N ILE A 112 -0.35 -3.30 -29.95
CA ILE A 112 -0.04 -2.15 -29.12
C ILE A 112 -0.47 -2.40 -27.67
N ILE A 113 -1.66 -2.95 -27.43
CA ILE A 113 -2.12 -3.28 -26.07
C ILE A 113 -1.17 -4.28 -25.42
N ALA A 114 -0.82 -5.37 -26.12
CA ALA A 114 0.07 -6.40 -25.62
C ALA A 114 1.46 -5.87 -25.28
N GLU A 115 2.01 -4.94 -26.08
CA GLU A 115 3.27 -4.26 -25.75
C GLU A 115 3.17 -3.47 -24.44
N ARG A 116 2.00 -2.91 -24.15
CA ARG A 116 1.78 -2.04 -22.98
C ARG A 116 1.25 -2.78 -21.76
N THR A 117 0.99 -4.08 -21.87
CA THR A 117 0.66 -4.95 -20.74
C THR A 117 1.89 -5.11 -19.83
N ASN A 118 1.72 -4.86 -18.53
CA ASN A 118 2.78 -4.90 -17.51
C ASN A 118 3.96 -3.94 -17.80
N ASP A 119 3.68 -2.78 -18.40
CA ASP A 119 4.71 -1.77 -18.66
C ASP A 119 5.13 -0.99 -17.40
N GLY A 120 4.60 -1.35 -16.23
CA GLY A 120 4.89 -0.75 -14.94
C GLY A 120 3.98 0.43 -14.59
N SER A 121 3.04 0.80 -15.47
CA SER A 121 2.09 1.90 -15.22
C SER A 121 1.09 1.60 -14.12
N GLU A 122 0.88 0.32 -13.79
CA GLU A 122 0.03 -0.18 -12.72
C GLU A 122 0.71 -0.25 -11.33
N ILE A 123 2.01 0.01 -11.26
CA ILE A 123 2.77 -0.07 -10.01
C ILE A 123 2.50 1.17 -9.17
N VAL A 124 1.92 0.96 -7.97
CA VAL A 124 1.82 1.99 -6.94
C VAL A 124 3.07 1.92 -6.06
N GLY A 125 3.84 3.01 -6.04
CA GLY A 125 5.04 3.11 -5.21
C GLY A 125 4.83 3.96 -3.96
N ASP A 126 5.65 3.71 -2.94
CA ASP A 126 5.72 4.53 -1.74
C ASP A 126 6.79 5.62 -1.87
N TYR A 127 6.54 6.77 -1.24
CA TYR A 127 7.51 7.85 -1.09
C TYR A 127 7.66 8.23 0.38
N THR A 128 8.89 8.22 0.88
CA THR A 128 9.22 8.69 2.23
C THR A 128 9.83 10.09 2.13
N PRO A 129 9.13 11.15 2.57
CA PRO A 129 9.67 12.50 2.52
C PRO A 129 10.84 12.68 3.50
N SER A 130 11.70 13.66 3.19
CA SER A 130 12.79 14.12 4.06
C SER A 130 12.41 15.43 4.75
N ASP A 131 12.86 15.61 6.00
CA ASP A 131 12.69 16.86 6.75
C ASP A 131 13.79 17.90 6.45
N GLN A 132 14.76 17.56 5.61
CA GLN A 132 15.85 18.46 5.25
C GLN A 132 15.38 19.58 4.29
N PRO A 133 15.95 20.80 4.39
CA PRO A 133 15.69 21.88 3.43
C PRO A 133 15.98 21.44 1.99
N GLY A 134 15.21 21.95 1.04
CA GLY A 134 15.30 21.57 -0.37
C GLY A 134 14.51 20.33 -0.77
N PHE A 135 14.04 19.51 0.18
CA PHE A 135 13.35 18.26 -0.13
C PHE A 135 11.82 18.37 -0.10
N HIS A 136 11.18 17.69 -1.04
CA HIS A 136 9.74 17.63 -1.19
C HIS A 136 9.10 16.85 -0.05
N ARG A 137 8.06 17.44 0.50
CA ARG A 137 7.20 16.88 1.53
C ARG A 137 5.78 17.40 1.33
N LYS A 138 4.87 17.02 2.23
CA LYS A 138 3.49 17.51 2.18
C LYS A 138 3.44 19.02 2.36
N ASP A 139 2.58 19.66 1.57
CA ASP A 139 2.28 21.09 1.67
C ASP A 139 1.81 21.41 3.10
N PRO A 140 2.44 22.36 3.82
CA PRO A 140 2.00 22.81 5.14
C PRO A 140 0.54 23.28 5.20
N ILE A 141 0.01 23.80 4.09
CA ILE A 141 -1.37 24.28 3.98
C ILE A 141 -2.33 23.11 3.71
N ASN A 142 -1.82 22.00 3.15
CA ASN A 142 -2.60 20.79 2.86
C ASN A 142 -1.88 19.51 3.36
N PRO A 143 -1.82 19.28 4.68
CA PRO A 143 -1.04 18.19 5.28
C PRO A 143 -1.60 16.78 5.00
N GLU A 144 -2.80 16.69 4.46
CA GLU A 144 -3.45 15.41 4.10
C GLU A 144 -3.19 14.99 2.65
N GLN A 145 -2.48 15.81 1.87
CA GLN A 145 -2.23 15.48 0.46
C GLN A 145 -1.44 14.16 0.30
N PRO A 146 -1.72 13.38 -0.75
CA PRO A 146 -0.96 12.16 -1.09
C PRO A 146 0.40 12.50 -1.73
N PHE A 147 1.07 11.50 -2.31
CA PHE A 147 2.19 11.67 -3.24
C PHE A 147 1.85 11.01 -4.57
N TRP A 148 1.90 11.74 -5.68
CA TRP A 148 1.48 11.23 -6.99
C TRP A 148 2.65 10.76 -7.85
N GLY A 149 2.65 9.46 -8.15
CA GLY A 149 3.52 8.85 -9.15
C GLY A 149 4.98 8.61 -8.76
N PRO A 150 5.33 8.26 -7.50
CA PRO A 150 6.73 8.15 -7.07
C PRO A 150 7.59 7.16 -7.87
N VAL A 151 6.97 6.19 -8.54
CA VAL A 151 7.65 5.18 -9.37
C VAL A 151 7.35 5.34 -10.86
N TRP A 152 6.67 6.41 -11.28
CA TRP A 152 6.26 6.58 -12.68
C TRP A 152 7.42 6.74 -13.65
N GLY A 153 8.56 7.25 -13.17
CA GLY A 153 9.79 7.28 -13.97
C GLY A 153 10.32 5.90 -14.39
N ALA A 154 9.80 4.81 -13.80
CA ALA A 154 10.14 3.44 -14.14
C ALA A 154 9.16 2.77 -15.13
N VAL A 155 8.09 3.46 -15.56
CA VAL A 155 7.24 2.97 -16.65
C VAL A 155 8.11 2.77 -17.88
N THR A 156 7.93 1.63 -18.57
CA THR A 156 8.64 1.33 -19.80
C THR A 156 8.35 2.42 -20.83
N PRO A 157 9.35 3.14 -21.37
CA PRO A 157 9.06 4.21 -22.33
C PRO A 157 8.50 3.70 -23.67
N PHE A 158 8.00 4.62 -24.49
CA PHE A 158 7.51 4.34 -25.84
C PHE A 158 8.61 4.50 -26.89
N VAL A 159 9.37 5.59 -26.79
CA VAL A 159 10.40 5.98 -27.75
C VAL A 159 11.79 6.03 -27.11
N LEU A 160 11.88 6.42 -25.83
CA LEU A 160 13.13 6.48 -25.09
C LEU A 160 13.64 5.08 -24.69
N GLU A 161 14.94 4.98 -24.44
CA GLU A 161 15.58 3.76 -23.94
C GLU A 161 15.24 3.50 -22.46
N ASN A 162 15.10 4.56 -21.66
CA ASN A 162 14.70 4.53 -20.25
C ASN A 162 14.30 5.94 -19.79
N GLY A 163 13.62 6.04 -18.65
CA GLY A 163 13.14 7.33 -18.11
C GLY A 163 14.25 8.35 -17.79
N SER A 164 15.49 7.92 -17.58
CA SER A 164 16.61 8.82 -17.26
C SER A 164 17.42 9.28 -18.47
N GLN A 165 17.04 8.89 -19.70
CA GLN A 165 17.77 9.22 -20.93
C GLN A 165 17.99 10.74 -21.08
N PHE A 166 16.98 11.54 -20.73
CA PHE A 166 17.01 13.00 -20.71
C PHE A 166 16.73 13.54 -19.31
N ARG A 167 17.32 12.94 -18.26
CA ARG A 167 17.17 13.46 -16.89
C ARG A 167 17.58 14.94 -16.82
N ALA A 168 16.83 15.72 -16.05
CA ALA A 168 17.15 17.11 -15.77
C ALA A 168 18.58 17.26 -15.21
N PRO A 169 19.29 18.37 -15.48
CA PRO A 169 20.54 18.67 -14.78
C PRO A 169 20.31 18.84 -13.26
N GLU A 170 21.37 18.96 -12.47
CA GLU A 170 21.21 19.21 -11.03
C GLU A 170 20.53 20.57 -10.81
N PRO A 171 19.50 20.68 -9.94
CA PRO A 171 18.87 21.97 -9.65
C PRO A 171 19.86 22.92 -8.97
N PRO A 172 19.64 24.25 -9.05
CA PRO A 172 20.51 25.23 -8.40
C PRO A 172 20.66 24.95 -6.90
N ALA A 173 21.89 25.09 -6.39
CA ALA A 173 22.14 24.95 -4.96
C ALA A 173 21.34 26.00 -4.17
N LEU A 174 20.82 25.62 -3.00
CA LEU A 174 19.98 26.52 -2.19
C LEU A 174 20.70 27.81 -1.77
N ASP A 175 22.02 27.77 -1.59
CA ASP A 175 22.86 28.93 -1.24
C ASP A 175 23.30 29.76 -2.46
N SER A 176 22.81 29.44 -3.66
CA SER A 176 23.19 30.13 -4.90
C SER A 176 22.36 31.39 -5.17
N GLU A 177 22.94 32.31 -5.95
CA GLU A 177 22.24 33.50 -6.45
C GLU A 177 21.10 33.12 -7.42
N GLU A 178 21.28 32.05 -8.19
CA GLU A 178 20.27 31.54 -9.12
C GLU A 178 19.01 31.06 -8.38
N TYR A 179 19.18 30.29 -7.31
CA TYR A 179 18.07 29.91 -6.43
C TYR A 179 17.39 31.14 -5.82
N ALA A 180 18.16 32.08 -5.26
CA ALA A 180 17.61 33.29 -4.63
C ALA A 180 16.80 34.15 -5.62
N ASN A 181 17.24 34.26 -6.88
CA ASN A 181 16.51 35.00 -7.90
C ASN A 181 15.17 34.34 -8.24
N ALA A 182 15.16 33.02 -8.46
CA ALA A 182 13.93 32.28 -8.73
C ALA A 182 12.99 32.27 -7.51
N TYR A 183 13.55 32.18 -6.30
CA TYR A 183 12.81 32.27 -5.04
C TYR A 183 12.07 33.60 -4.93
N ASN A 184 12.81 34.71 -5.08
CA ASN A 184 12.25 36.05 -4.91
C ASN A 184 11.24 36.39 -6.00
N GLU A 185 11.44 35.88 -7.22
CA GLU A 185 10.45 36.00 -8.29
C GLU A 185 9.13 35.31 -7.91
N VAL A 186 9.17 34.03 -7.50
CA VAL A 186 7.95 33.31 -7.12
C VAL A 186 7.32 33.91 -5.87
N LYS A 187 8.10 34.37 -4.89
CA LYS A 187 7.57 35.04 -3.70
C LYS A 187 6.79 36.31 -4.07
N SER A 188 7.30 37.10 -5.02
CA SER A 188 6.67 38.34 -5.51
C SER A 188 5.45 38.09 -6.40
N LEU A 189 5.50 37.10 -7.30
CA LEU A 189 4.49 36.89 -8.34
C LEU A 189 3.50 35.76 -8.03
N GLY A 190 3.79 34.89 -7.09
CA GLY A 190 3.05 33.65 -6.85
C GLY A 190 1.91 33.74 -5.85
N GLY A 191 1.79 34.84 -5.09
CA GLY A 191 0.82 34.96 -3.99
C GLY A 191 -0.67 34.89 -4.39
N ASP A 192 -1.53 34.45 -3.48
CA ASP A 192 -2.99 34.29 -3.70
C ASP A 192 -3.79 35.60 -3.77
N SER A 193 -3.19 36.76 -3.49
CA SER A 193 -3.85 38.07 -3.38
C SER A 193 -4.91 38.20 -2.27
N VAL A 194 -5.10 37.16 -1.45
CA VAL A 194 -6.06 37.10 -0.34
C VAL A 194 -5.32 37.16 0.99
N ASN A 195 -4.42 36.21 1.23
CA ASN A 195 -3.56 36.15 2.41
C ASN A 195 -2.17 36.68 2.10
N THR A 196 -1.69 36.46 0.87
CA THR A 196 -0.36 36.84 0.40
C THR A 196 -0.48 37.87 -0.72
N PRO A 197 -0.06 39.13 -0.50
CA PRO A 197 0.03 40.13 -1.56
C PRO A 197 0.93 39.67 -2.71
N THR A 198 0.64 40.12 -3.93
CA THR A 198 1.41 39.77 -5.13
C THR A 198 1.61 40.99 -6.01
N ASP A 199 2.75 41.05 -6.69
CA ASP A 199 3.04 42.03 -7.75
C ASP A 199 2.55 41.54 -9.14
N ARG A 200 1.97 40.33 -9.19
CA ARG A 200 1.43 39.72 -10.41
C ARG A 200 0.35 40.60 -11.04
N THR A 201 0.44 40.81 -12.35
CA THR A 201 -0.58 41.54 -13.12
C THR A 201 -1.82 40.68 -13.38
N GLU A 202 -2.91 41.32 -13.81
CA GLU A 202 -4.12 40.62 -14.25
C GLU A 202 -3.81 39.68 -15.44
N GLU A 203 -3.06 40.17 -16.43
CA GLU A 203 -2.61 39.36 -17.57
C GLU A 203 -1.81 38.13 -17.10
N GLN A 204 -0.87 38.30 -16.16
CA GLN A 204 -0.09 37.20 -15.58
C GLN A 204 -0.96 36.17 -14.85
N THR A 205 -2.05 36.61 -14.21
CA THR A 205 -3.04 35.71 -13.61
C THR A 205 -3.78 34.92 -14.68
N GLU A 206 -4.21 35.58 -15.77
CA GLU A 206 -4.81 34.90 -16.92
C GLU A 206 -3.84 33.88 -17.54
N ILE A 207 -2.54 34.17 -17.64
CA ILE A 207 -1.54 33.20 -18.11
C ILE A 207 -1.52 31.96 -17.22
N GLY A 208 -1.45 32.16 -15.89
CA GLY A 208 -1.43 31.07 -14.92
C GLY A 208 -2.64 30.15 -15.09
N LEU A 209 -3.84 30.74 -15.20
CA LEU A 209 -5.09 29.99 -15.35
C LEU A 209 -5.21 29.34 -16.73
N PHE A 210 -4.82 30.02 -17.81
CA PHE A 210 -4.98 29.53 -19.19
C PHE A 210 -4.36 28.15 -19.39
N TRP A 211 -3.17 27.94 -18.84
CA TRP A 211 -2.37 26.71 -19.00
C TRP A 211 -2.61 25.66 -17.91
N ALA A 212 -3.55 25.90 -16.98
CA ALA A 212 -3.69 25.08 -15.78
C ALA A 212 -4.08 23.63 -16.05
N TYR A 213 -5.36 23.34 -16.35
CA TYR A 213 -5.81 21.97 -16.63
C TYR A 213 -5.34 20.99 -15.55
N ASP A 214 -5.39 21.39 -14.28
CA ASP A 214 -4.76 20.67 -13.17
C ASP A 214 -5.66 19.54 -12.61
N GLY A 215 -6.38 18.84 -13.49
CA GLY A 215 -7.35 17.81 -13.09
C GLY A 215 -8.71 18.38 -12.68
N GLY A 216 -9.03 19.61 -13.07
CA GLY A 216 -10.31 20.26 -12.78
C GLY A 216 -11.53 19.42 -13.21
N ARG A 217 -12.65 19.56 -12.49
CA ARG A 217 -13.86 18.79 -12.78
C ARG A 217 -14.34 19.05 -14.21
N LYS A 218 -14.59 18.00 -15.00
CA LYS A 218 -14.96 18.08 -16.43
C LYS A 218 -13.93 18.70 -17.36
N MET A 219 -12.68 18.83 -16.90
CA MET A 219 -11.62 19.48 -17.66
C MET A 219 -10.52 18.51 -18.07
N GLY A 220 -10.10 17.62 -17.18
CA GLY A 220 -8.97 16.71 -17.43
C GLY A 220 -7.62 17.33 -17.06
N VAL A 221 -6.56 16.79 -17.64
CA VAL A 221 -5.15 17.10 -17.34
C VAL A 221 -4.44 17.82 -18.50
N PRO A 222 -3.23 18.41 -18.32
CA PRO A 222 -2.59 19.27 -19.33
C PRO A 222 -2.40 18.62 -20.72
N PRO A 223 -2.04 17.32 -20.83
CA PRO A 223 -2.07 16.56 -22.09
C PRO A 223 -3.30 16.74 -22.98
N ARG A 224 -4.49 16.94 -22.38
CA ARG A 224 -5.70 17.27 -23.12
C ARG A 224 -5.63 18.65 -23.76
N LEU A 225 -5.18 19.67 -23.02
CA LEU A 225 -5.02 21.05 -23.54
C LEU A 225 -4.11 21.04 -24.77
N TYR A 226 -2.94 20.40 -24.65
CA TYR A 226 -1.96 20.36 -25.73
C TYR A 226 -2.51 19.65 -26.99
N ASN A 227 -3.25 18.54 -26.82
CA ASN A 227 -3.94 17.88 -27.92
C ASN A 227 -5.04 18.75 -28.56
N LYS A 228 -5.80 19.53 -27.77
CA LYS A 228 -6.79 20.47 -28.33
C LYS A 228 -6.13 21.58 -29.15
N ILE A 229 -5.00 22.11 -28.68
CA ILE A 229 -4.22 23.11 -29.41
C ILE A 229 -3.72 22.51 -30.74
N ALA A 230 -3.06 21.35 -30.70
CA ALA A 230 -2.55 20.68 -31.88
C ALA A 230 -3.66 20.34 -32.89
N HIS A 231 -4.83 19.92 -32.42
CA HIS A 231 -6.00 19.67 -33.27
C HIS A 231 -6.49 20.92 -33.99
N GLN A 232 -6.58 22.05 -33.28
CA GLN A 232 -6.97 23.31 -33.92
C GLN A 232 -5.95 23.73 -34.99
N ILE A 233 -4.66 23.69 -34.67
CA ILE A 233 -3.59 24.03 -35.61
C ILE A 233 -3.62 23.12 -36.84
N ALA A 234 -3.81 21.80 -36.65
CA ALA A 234 -3.90 20.85 -37.74
C ALA A 234 -5.07 21.15 -38.71
N ILE A 235 -6.22 21.60 -38.18
CA ILE A 235 -7.34 22.08 -39.00
C ILE A 235 -6.95 23.34 -39.77
N GLU A 236 -6.31 24.30 -39.09
CA GLU A 236 -5.89 25.58 -39.69
C GLU A 236 -4.81 25.42 -40.78
N GLN A 237 -3.92 24.43 -40.62
CA GLN A 237 -2.89 24.07 -41.61
C GLN A 237 -3.43 23.19 -42.75
N GLY A 238 -4.63 22.62 -42.61
CA GLY A 238 -5.25 21.80 -43.64
C GLY A 238 -4.60 20.42 -43.81
N ASN A 239 -4.15 19.82 -42.70
CA ASN A 239 -3.52 18.50 -42.69
C ASN A 239 -4.40 17.43 -43.34
N THR A 240 -3.77 16.48 -44.06
CA THR A 240 -4.46 15.27 -44.50
C THR A 240 -4.71 14.31 -43.34
N MET A 241 -5.42 13.20 -43.61
CA MET A 241 -5.61 12.14 -42.61
C MET A 241 -4.27 11.50 -42.22
N GLU A 242 -3.39 11.25 -43.19
CA GLU A 242 -2.05 10.71 -42.98
C GLU A 242 -1.18 11.68 -42.16
N ASP A 243 -1.23 12.97 -42.49
CA ASP A 243 -0.54 14.02 -41.71
C ASP A 243 -1.01 14.03 -40.27
N ASN A 244 -2.33 13.96 -40.03
CA ASN A 244 -2.90 13.93 -38.68
C ASN A 244 -2.53 12.65 -37.92
N ALA A 245 -2.65 11.48 -38.55
CA ALA A 245 -2.27 10.22 -37.91
C ALA A 245 -0.81 10.25 -37.47
N ARG A 246 0.09 10.76 -38.33
CA ARG A 246 1.52 10.90 -38.00
C ARG A 246 1.78 11.95 -36.93
N LEU A 247 1.22 13.15 -37.07
CA LEU A 247 1.41 14.25 -36.11
C LEU A 247 0.99 13.83 -34.71
N PHE A 248 -0.23 13.30 -34.56
CA PHE A 248 -0.74 12.91 -33.25
C PHE A 248 -0.04 11.69 -32.67
N ALA A 249 0.42 10.74 -33.49
CA ALA A 249 1.23 9.63 -33.00
C ALA A 249 2.58 10.11 -32.47
N LEU A 250 3.35 10.87 -33.28
CA LEU A 250 4.64 11.44 -32.85
C LEU A 250 4.49 12.28 -31.58
N MET A 251 3.50 13.18 -31.56
CA MET A 251 3.25 14.08 -30.43
C MET A 251 2.92 13.32 -29.15
N ASN A 252 2.01 12.35 -29.20
CA ASN A 252 1.57 11.67 -28.00
C ASN A 252 2.58 10.62 -27.51
N LEU A 253 3.33 9.97 -28.41
CA LEU A 253 4.49 9.15 -28.06
C LEU A 253 5.55 9.98 -27.30
N ALA A 254 5.91 11.15 -27.84
CA ALA A 254 6.84 12.08 -27.18
C ALA A 254 6.28 12.58 -25.83
N GLN A 255 4.99 12.89 -25.76
CA GLN A 255 4.36 13.42 -24.55
C GLN A 255 4.24 12.36 -23.44
N ALA A 256 4.01 11.09 -23.77
CA ALA A 256 4.02 10.00 -22.79
C ALA A 256 5.40 9.88 -22.14
N ASP A 257 6.46 9.88 -22.96
CA ASP A 257 7.84 9.77 -22.49
C ASP A 257 8.34 11.04 -21.78
N ALA A 258 7.82 12.21 -22.14
CA ALA A 258 8.00 13.45 -21.38
C ALA A 258 7.46 13.31 -19.94
N GLY A 259 6.32 12.63 -19.77
CA GLY A 259 5.77 12.33 -18.45
C GLY A 259 6.67 11.37 -17.66
N ILE A 260 7.21 10.34 -18.32
CA ILE A 260 8.14 9.39 -17.70
C ILE A 260 9.42 10.10 -17.26
N ALA A 261 10.07 10.86 -18.15
CA ALA A 261 11.33 11.55 -17.87
C ALA A 261 11.19 12.66 -16.81
N ALA A 262 10.08 13.42 -16.84
CA ALA A 262 9.81 14.43 -15.82
C ALA A 262 9.59 13.79 -14.44
N TRP A 263 8.82 12.70 -14.34
CA TRP A 263 8.61 12.02 -13.06
C TRP A 263 9.85 11.28 -12.55
N GLU A 264 10.66 10.75 -13.46
CA GLU A 264 11.99 10.21 -13.13
C GLU A 264 12.84 11.29 -12.47
N SER A 265 12.98 12.47 -13.10
CA SER A 265 13.78 13.57 -12.55
C SER A 265 13.19 14.11 -11.24
N LYS A 266 11.86 14.24 -11.14
CA LYS A 266 11.15 14.69 -9.92
C LYS A 266 11.50 13.87 -8.70
N TYR A 267 11.40 12.55 -8.80
CA TYR A 267 11.66 11.66 -7.68
C TYR A 267 13.14 11.27 -7.55
N TYR A 268 13.97 11.58 -8.55
CA TYR A 268 15.43 11.56 -8.42
C TYR A 268 15.92 12.70 -7.51
N TYR A 269 15.52 13.95 -7.78
CA TYR A 269 15.97 15.13 -7.03
C TYR A 269 15.14 15.41 -5.78
N ASN A 270 13.87 15.01 -5.77
CA ASN A 270 12.93 15.24 -4.67
C ASN A 270 12.85 16.71 -4.26
N TYR A 271 12.88 17.65 -5.22
CA TYR A 271 13.00 19.07 -4.92
C TYR A 271 11.70 19.69 -4.40
N TRP A 272 11.80 20.56 -3.39
CA TRP A 272 10.65 21.17 -2.72
C TRP A 272 9.87 22.16 -3.60
N ARG A 273 8.58 22.31 -3.28
CA ARG A 273 7.67 23.28 -3.92
C ARG A 273 7.88 24.69 -3.34
N PRO A 274 7.50 25.76 -4.05
CA PRO A 274 7.62 27.12 -3.54
C PRO A 274 6.97 27.36 -2.18
N VAL A 275 5.77 26.80 -1.95
CA VAL A 275 5.10 26.90 -0.64
C VAL A 275 5.92 26.32 0.52
N ILE A 276 6.71 25.28 0.26
CA ILE A 276 7.60 24.67 1.26
C ILE A 276 8.83 25.56 1.42
N GLY A 277 9.51 25.88 0.32
CA GLY A 277 10.74 26.67 0.34
C GLY A 277 10.54 28.06 0.97
N ILE A 278 9.47 28.77 0.62
CA ILE A 278 9.22 30.14 1.11
C ILE A 278 8.85 30.16 2.59
N ARG A 279 8.07 29.17 3.05
CA ARG A 279 7.67 29.08 4.47
C ARG A 279 8.78 28.54 5.38
N GLU A 280 9.82 27.92 4.80
CA GLU A 280 10.86 27.18 5.54
C GLU A 280 12.30 27.61 5.25
N SER A 281 12.51 28.72 4.54
CA SER A 281 13.84 29.23 4.21
C SER A 281 14.60 29.79 5.40
N ASP A 282 13.89 30.37 6.39
CA ASP A 282 14.53 31.01 7.54
C ASP A 282 14.98 30.01 8.60
N GLN A 283 16.12 30.29 9.25
CA GLN A 283 16.56 29.50 10.38
C GLN A 283 15.50 29.48 11.50
N GLY A 284 15.19 28.29 12.01
CA GLY A 284 14.16 28.07 13.03
C GLY A 284 12.76 27.82 12.47
N THR A 285 12.59 27.79 11.15
CA THR A 285 11.34 27.41 10.47
C THR A 285 11.42 25.98 9.91
N GLY A 286 10.26 25.40 9.62
CA GLY A 286 10.13 24.02 9.13
C GLY A 286 10.53 22.92 10.13
N PRO A 287 10.42 21.64 9.72
CA PRO A 287 10.59 20.50 10.63
C PRO A 287 12.04 20.32 11.10
N SER A 288 13.04 20.68 10.29
CA SER A 288 14.45 20.62 10.67
C SER A 288 14.97 21.86 11.39
N GLY A 289 14.34 23.03 11.20
CA GLY A 289 14.79 24.30 11.78
C GLY A 289 16.08 24.87 11.19
N ILE A 290 16.61 24.28 10.10
CA ILE A 290 17.91 24.64 9.54
C ILE A 290 17.82 25.90 8.65
N GLY A 291 16.74 26.05 7.89
CA GLY A 291 16.62 27.05 6.82
C GLY A 291 17.36 26.64 5.54
N ASP A 292 17.23 27.40 4.46
CA ASP A 292 17.87 27.14 3.17
C ASP A 292 19.37 27.53 3.14
N GLY A 293 19.82 28.35 4.10
CA GLY A 293 21.19 28.82 4.22
C GLY A 293 21.55 29.97 3.29
N ASN A 294 20.57 30.68 2.73
CA ASN A 294 20.77 31.75 1.76
C ASN A 294 20.41 33.13 2.34
N ASP A 295 21.40 34.00 2.53
CA ASP A 295 21.17 35.36 3.07
C ASP A 295 20.37 36.28 2.12
N ALA A 296 20.15 35.86 0.87
CA ALA A 296 19.37 36.60 -0.14
C ALA A 296 17.92 36.13 -0.27
N THR A 297 17.49 35.14 0.51
CA THR A 297 16.08 34.76 0.68
C THR A 297 15.58 35.27 2.03
N GLU A 298 14.32 35.69 2.07
CA GLU A 298 13.64 36.07 3.31
C GLU A 298 12.40 35.21 3.40
N GLY A 299 12.25 34.41 4.45
CA GLY A 299 11.11 33.55 4.67
C GLY A 299 9.81 34.29 4.88
N ASP A 300 8.71 33.60 4.63
CA ASP A 300 7.37 34.03 5.01
C ASP A 300 6.56 32.80 5.41
N THR A 301 6.42 32.58 6.73
CA THR A 301 5.75 31.41 7.28
C THR A 301 4.25 31.38 7.01
N GLU A 302 3.65 32.48 6.53
CA GLU A 302 2.23 32.57 6.18
C GLU A 302 2.00 32.60 4.67
N TRP A 303 3.05 32.57 3.84
CA TRP A 303 2.94 32.64 2.38
C TRP A 303 2.04 31.54 1.80
N THR A 304 1.12 31.95 0.94
CA THR A 304 0.14 31.12 0.25
C THR A 304 0.21 31.37 -1.26
N PRO A 305 0.36 30.32 -2.09
CA PRO A 305 0.37 30.48 -3.53
C PRO A 305 -1.05 30.74 -4.05
N LEU A 306 -1.16 31.34 -5.23
CA LEU A 306 -2.41 31.32 -6.02
C LEU A 306 -2.89 29.88 -6.22
N GLY A 307 -1.96 28.96 -6.46
CA GLY A 307 -2.22 27.53 -6.51
C GLY A 307 -2.67 27.04 -7.89
N ALA A 308 -2.65 25.72 -8.06
CA ALA A 308 -3.30 25.06 -9.18
C ALA A 308 -4.82 25.17 -9.01
N PRO A 309 -5.56 25.62 -10.03
CA PRO A 309 -6.97 25.91 -9.89
C PRO A 309 -7.81 24.65 -9.71
N SER A 310 -8.65 24.64 -8.68
CA SER A 310 -9.62 23.59 -8.37
C SER A 310 -10.92 23.75 -9.18
N THR A 311 -10.76 23.92 -10.49
CA THR A 311 -11.81 24.38 -11.39
C THR A 311 -13.08 23.51 -11.39
N ASN A 312 -14.25 24.15 -11.50
CA ASN A 312 -15.58 23.53 -11.44
C ASN A 312 -15.87 22.79 -10.12
N ASN A 313 -15.19 23.19 -9.04
CA ASN A 313 -15.36 22.69 -7.69
C ASN A 313 -15.39 23.86 -6.70
N THR A 314 -15.74 23.60 -5.44
CA THR A 314 -15.75 24.60 -4.36
C THR A 314 -14.64 24.35 -3.34
N VAL A 315 -13.70 23.46 -3.65
CA VAL A 315 -12.52 23.20 -2.82
C VAL A 315 -11.43 24.22 -3.15
N PRO A 316 -10.56 24.59 -2.21
CA PRO A 316 -9.49 25.55 -2.47
C PRO A 316 -8.53 25.09 -3.57
N ASP A 317 -7.84 26.05 -4.18
CA ASP A 317 -6.68 25.80 -5.03
C ASP A 317 -5.58 25.09 -4.23
N PHE A 318 -4.72 24.37 -4.94
CA PHE A 318 -3.80 23.43 -4.30
C PHE A 318 -2.40 23.46 -4.90
N THR A 319 -1.41 23.03 -4.12
CA THR A 319 -0.10 22.70 -4.67
C THR A 319 -0.10 21.25 -5.15
N PRO A 320 0.28 20.95 -6.41
CA PRO A 320 0.25 19.57 -6.87
C PRO A 320 1.16 18.64 -6.05
N PRO A 321 0.69 17.44 -5.63
CA PRO A 321 1.31 16.61 -4.61
C PRO A 321 2.47 15.73 -5.13
N PHE A 322 3.46 16.38 -5.73
CA PHE A 322 4.68 15.76 -6.25
C PHE A 322 5.83 16.78 -6.27
N PRO A 323 7.11 16.34 -6.34
CA PRO A 323 8.27 17.24 -6.35
C PRO A 323 8.21 18.29 -7.45
N ALA A 324 8.87 19.44 -7.22
CA ALA A 324 8.82 20.59 -8.12
C ALA A 324 9.66 20.39 -9.38
N TYR A 325 10.91 19.96 -9.24
CA TYR A 325 11.90 19.99 -10.30
C TYR A 325 11.97 18.69 -11.11
N PRO A 326 11.84 18.70 -12.45
CA PRO A 326 11.46 19.82 -13.34
C PRO A 326 9.93 19.97 -13.43
N SER A 327 9.44 21.05 -14.05
CA SER A 327 8.01 21.28 -14.27
C SER A 327 7.43 20.29 -15.29
N GLY A 328 6.38 19.57 -14.90
CA GLY A 328 5.67 18.63 -15.78
C GLY A 328 5.01 19.36 -16.95
N HIS A 329 4.30 20.46 -16.69
CA HIS A 329 3.71 21.33 -17.71
C HIS A 329 4.74 21.82 -18.72
N ALA A 330 5.89 22.31 -18.25
CA ALA A 330 6.94 22.80 -19.15
C ALA A 330 7.45 21.67 -20.05
N THR A 331 7.64 20.47 -19.49
CA THR A 331 8.09 19.28 -20.24
C THR A 331 7.06 18.83 -21.28
N PHE A 332 5.79 18.67 -20.90
CA PHE A 332 4.73 18.29 -21.83
C PHE A 332 4.52 19.35 -22.92
N GLY A 333 4.41 20.62 -22.54
CA GLY A 333 4.21 21.72 -23.47
C GLY A 333 5.35 21.83 -24.48
N ALA A 334 6.60 21.74 -24.03
CA ALA A 334 7.76 21.75 -24.92
C ALA A 334 7.78 20.55 -25.86
N SER A 335 7.51 19.34 -25.35
CA SER A 335 7.44 18.13 -26.19
C SER A 335 6.40 18.27 -27.30
N THR A 336 5.28 18.97 -27.05
CA THR A 336 4.22 19.15 -28.05
C THR A 336 4.49 20.30 -29.01
N MET A 337 4.80 21.49 -28.48
CA MET A 337 4.97 22.70 -29.30
C MET A 337 6.22 22.58 -30.19
N HIS A 338 7.32 22.07 -29.65
CA HIS A 338 8.52 21.84 -30.46
C HIS A 338 8.31 20.75 -31.50
N LEU A 339 7.58 19.68 -31.17
CA LEU A 339 7.30 18.62 -32.16
C LEU A 339 6.42 19.12 -33.32
N GLN A 340 5.47 20.03 -33.06
CA GLN A 340 4.74 20.71 -34.13
C GLN A 340 5.66 21.59 -34.98
N SER A 341 6.60 22.32 -34.37
CA SER A 341 7.59 23.12 -35.10
C SER A 341 8.42 22.25 -36.05
N LEU A 342 8.85 21.07 -35.59
CA LEU A 342 9.59 20.08 -36.37
C LEU A 342 8.72 19.48 -37.49
N PHE A 343 7.47 19.12 -37.18
CA PHE A 343 6.54 18.53 -38.14
C PHE A 343 6.24 19.46 -39.31
N TYR A 344 5.94 20.73 -39.03
CA TYR A 344 5.67 21.73 -40.07
C TYR A 344 6.93 22.35 -40.67
N GLY A 345 8.11 22.11 -40.06
CA GLY A 345 9.36 22.75 -40.45
C GLY A 345 9.35 24.28 -40.27
N ASN A 346 8.46 24.80 -39.41
CA ASN A 346 8.26 26.22 -39.19
C ASN A 346 7.75 26.47 -37.76
N ASP A 347 8.50 27.25 -36.99
CA ASP A 347 8.12 27.69 -35.64
C ASP A 347 7.13 28.87 -35.65
N ASN A 348 7.14 29.70 -36.69
CA ASN A 348 6.33 30.92 -36.79
C ASN A 348 4.96 30.61 -37.44
N ILE A 349 4.18 29.74 -36.82
CA ILE A 349 2.79 29.49 -37.19
C ILE A 349 1.91 30.18 -36.13
N PRO A 350 1.24 31.30 -36.48
CA PRO A 350 0.38 31.98 -35.53
C PRO A 350 -0.93 31.21 -35.34
N PHE A 351 -1.43 31.17 -34.10
CA PHE A 351 -2.70 30.56 -33.77
C PHE A 351 -3.38 31.26 -32.58
N THR A 352 -4.70 31.16 -32.48
CA THR A 352 -5.48 31.71 -31.37
C THR A 352 -6.30 30.61 -30.72
N PHE A 353 -6.08 30.31 -29.45
CA PHE A 353 -6.77 29.24 -28.73
C PHE A 353 -7.60 29.75 -27.56
N THR A 354 -8.74 29.11 -27.29
CA THR A 354 -9.56 29.38 -26.09
C THR A 354 -9.40 28.22 -25.12
N SER A 355 -8.73 28.48 -23.99
CA SER A 355 -8.61 27.54 -22.88
C SER A 355 -9.96 27.26 -22.23
N ASP A 356 -10.23 26.01 -21.84
CA ASP A 356 -11.44 25.69 -21.08
C ASP A 356 -11.42 26.28 -19.67
N GLU A 357 -10.26 26.70 -19.16
CA GLU A 357 -10.15 27.46 -17.92
C GLU A 357 -10.73 28.87 -18.07
N LEU A 358 -10.78 29.41 -19.29
CA LEU A 358 -11.17 30.79 -19.61
C LEU A 358 -12.11 30.82 -20.82
N ASN A 359 -13.18 30.03 -20.78
CA ASN A 359 -14.12 29.86 -21.90
C ASN A 359 -15.48 30.56 -21.73
N GLY A 360 -15.69 31.32 -20.65
CA GLY A 360 -16.98 31.96 -20.36
C GLY A 360 -18.08 31.01 -19.85
N VAL A 361 -17.74 29.75 -19.53
CA VAL A 361 -18.68 28.73 -19.05
C VAL A 361 -18.20 28.11 -17.74
N THR A 362 -16.92 27.80 -17.67
CA THR A 362 -16.27 27.18 -16.53
C THR A 362 -16.37 28.05 -15.27
N LEU A 363 -16.52 27.40 -14.12
CA LEU A 363 -16.70 28.06 -12.83
C LEU A 363 -15.41 28.05 -12.01
N ASP A 364 -15.15 29.19 -11.36
CA ASP A 364 -14.13 29.35 -10.35
C ASP A 364 -14.58 28.80 -8.98
N ASN A 365 -13.67 28.76 -8.01
CA ASN A 365 -13.92 28.16 -6.70
C ASN A 365 -15.03 28.86 -5.89
N ASP A 366 -15.26 30.14 -6.14
CA ASP A 366 -16.34 30.93 -5.54
C ASP A 366 -17.69 30.75 -6.27
N GLY A 367 -17.72 29.92 -7.31
CA GLY A 367 -18.88 29.66 -8.16
C GLY A 367 -19.11 30.72 -9.24
N SER A 368 -18.24 31.72 -9.36
CA SER A 368 -18.30 32.71 -10.44
C SER A 368 -17.87 32.10 -11.78
N THR A 369 -18.42 32.61 -12.87
CA THR A 369 -18.03 32.16 -14.21
C THR A 369 -16.72 32.84 -14.62
N ARG A 370 -15.73 32.03 -15.01
CA ARG A 370 -14.46 32.54 -15.53
C ARG A 370 -14.66 33.22 -16.89
N PRO A 371 -13.96 34.33 -17.18
CA PRO A 371 -14.17 35.09 -18.40
C PRO A 371 -13.82 34.28 -19.65
N LEU A 372 -14.44 34.63 -20.79
CA LEU A 372 -14.00 34.14 -22.10
C LEU A 372 -12.77 34.95 -22.53
N SER A 373 -11.58 34.33 -22.49
CA SER A 373 -10.30 34.97 -22.85
C SER A 373 -9.54 34.11 -23.88
N PRO A 374 -9.80 34.28 -25.19
CA PRO A 374 -9.00 33.67 -26.25
C PRO A 374 -7.60 34.29 -26.29
N ARG A 375 -6.58 33.45 -26.48
CA ARG A 375 -5.18 33.84 -26.43
C ARG A 375 -4.48 33.56 -27.75
N SER A 376 -3.71 34.52 -28.25
CA SER A 376 -3.00 34.43 -29.54
C SER A 376 -1.51 34.29 -29.32
N PHE A 377 -0.89 33.46 -30.15
CA PHE A 377 0.55 33.21 -30.18
C PHE A 377 1.04 33.40 -31.62
N GLU A 378 2.22 33.98 -31.77
CA GLU A 378 2.90 34.19 -33.05
C GLU A 378 3.78 32.97 -33.44
N SER A 379 4.16 32.15 -32.45
CA SER A 379 5.02 30.96 -32.65
C SER A 379 4.75 29.85 -31.65
N PHE A 380 5.22 28.63 -31.97
CA PHE A 380 5.20 27.51 -31.02
C PHE A 380 6.14 27.76 -29.84
N THR A 381 7.31 28.37 -30.08
CA THR A 381 8.25 28.75 -29.02
C THR A 381 7.63 29.71 -28.01
N GLU A 382 6.89 30.72 -28.47
CA GLU A 382 6.19 31.66 -27.58
C GLU A 382 5.16 30.93 -26.69
N ALA A 383 4.34 30.04 -27.28
CA ALA A 383 3.38 29.26 -26.53
C ALA A 383 4.04 28.31 -25.51
N MET A 384 5.17 27.71 -25.88
CA MET A 384 5.97 26.83 -25.02
C MET A 384 6.55 27.58 -23.81
N GLU A 385 7.19 28.73 -24.03
CA GLU A 385 7.77 29.57 -22.98
C GLU A 385 6.69 30.10 -22.03
N GLU A 386 5.56 30.52 -22.57
CA GLU A 386 4.45 31.03 -21.78
C GLU A 386 3.79 29.93 -20.93
N ASN A 387 3.64 28.72 -21.48
CA ASN A 387 3.22 27.55 -20.72
C ASN A 387 4.16 27.25 -19.55
N GLY A 388 5.48 27.36 -19.74
CA GLY A 388 6.46 27.26 -18.65
C GLY A 388 6.26 28.33 -17.58
N ARG A 389 6.13 29.60 -18.01
CA ARG A 389 5.92 30.77 -17.15
C ARG A 389 4.63 30.75 -16.35
N SER A 390 3.57 30.14 -16.89
CA SER A 390 2.27 30.04 -16.22
C SER A 390 2.38 29.51 -14.78
N ARG A 391 3.30 28.57 -14.55
CA ARG A 391 3.43 27.86 -13.28
C ARG A 391 4.10 28.69 -12.18
N ILE A 392 4.91 29.67 -12.58
CA ILE A 392 5.50 30.68 -11.70
C ILE A 392 4.40 31.64 -11.24
N TYR A 393 3.52 32.07 -12.15
CA TYR A 393 2.39 32.94 -11.82
C TYR A 393 1.36 32.28 -10.90
N LEU A 394 1.22 30.95 -10.97
CA LEU A 394 0.43 30.18 -10.00
C LEU A 394 1.16 29.94 -8.67
N GLY A 395 2.45 30.28 -8.54
CA GLY A 395 3.21 30.10 -7.30
C GLY A 395 3.58 28.65 -6.97
N ILE A 396 3.56 27.74 -7.93
CA ILE A 396 3.71 26.29 -7.68
C ILE A 396 4.99 25.69 -8.28
N HIS A 397 5.74 26.45 -9.07
CA HIS A 397 7.03 26.06 -9.64
C HIS A 397 8.03 27.22 -9.60
N TRP A 398 9.31 26.88 -9.59
CA TRP A 398 10.43 27.82 -9.76
C TRP A 398 10.72 28.07 -11.25
N GLN A 399 11.40 29.16 -11.59
CA GLN A 399 11.78 29.42 -12.98
C GLN A 399 12.68 28.31 -13.56
N PHE A 400 13.66 27.84 -12.79
CA PHE A 400 14.53 26.74 -13.24
C PHE A 400 13.79 25.40 -13.39
N ASP A 401 12.63 25.20 -12.74
CA ASP A 401 11.77 24.05 -13.03
C ASP A 401 11.22 24.11 -14.46
N ALA A 402 10.84 25.31 -14.91
CA ALA A 402 10.31 25.54 -16.25
C ALA A 402 11.41 25.40 -17.30
N ASP A 403 12.59 26.00 -17.07
CA ASP A 403 13.70 25.95 -18.01
C ASP A 403 14.18 24.51 -18.26
N ALA A 404 14.40 23.74 -17.18
CA ALA A 404 14.79 22.34 -17.29
C ALA A 404 13.69 21.48 -17.93
N GLY A 405 12.41 21.76 -17.62
CA GLY A 405 11.30 21.06 -18.27
C GLY A 405 11.26 21.31 -19.78
N ILE A 406 11.44 22.57 -20.21
CA ILE A 406 11.50 22.93 -21.63
C ILE A 406 12.64 22.19 -22.33
N GLU A 407 13.83 22.14 -21.72
CA GLU A 407 14.98 21.43 -22.29
C GLU A 407 14.67 19.93 -22.49
N ILE A 408 14.12 19.27 -21.47
CA ILE A 408 13.77 17.84 -21.55
C ILE A 408 12.73 17.59 -22.65
N GLY A 409 11.65 18.36 -22.66
CA GLY A 409 10.58 18.21 -23.64
C GLY A 409 11.07 18.44 -25.08
N THR A 410 11.93 19.43 -25.28
CA THR A 410 12.57 19.74 -26.57
C THR A 410 13.43 18.57 -27.04
N ASN A 411 14.30 18.04 -26.18
CA ASN A 411 15.17 16.91 -26.50
C ASN A 411 14.38 15.64 -26.88
N ILE A 412 13.28 15.37 -26.16
CA ILE A 412 12.39 14.24 -26.47
C ILE A 412 11.69 14.44 -27.81
N ALA A 413 11.19 15.64 -28.11
CA ALA A 413 10.57 15.93 -29.40
C ALA A 413 11.54 15.73 -30.57
N GLU A 414 12.77 16.22 -30.46
CA GLU A 414 13.81 16.05 -31.48
C GLU A 414 14.17 14.58 -31.67
N TYR A 415 14.39 13.86 -30.58
CA TYR A 415 14.71 12.45 -30.62
C TYR A 415 13.57 11.63 -31.26
N THR A 416 12.32 11.91 -30.87
CA THR A 416 11.15 11.21 -31.41
C THR A 416 11.01 11.45 -32.91
N PHE A 417 11.04 12.71 -33.35
CA PHE A 417 10.88 13.09 -34.75
C PHE A 417 12.01 12.56 -35.65
N ALA A 418 13.24 12.50 -35.13
CA ALA A 418 14.41 12.04 -35.88
C ALA A 418 14.47 10.51 -36.05
N ASN A 419 13.83 9.74 -35.17
CA ASN A 419 14.02 8.29 -35.09
C ASN A 419 12.76 7.45 -35.34
N PHE A 420 11.57 8.02 -35.22
CA PHE A 420 10.30 7.28 -35.32
C PHE A 420 9.40 7.83 -36.42
N LEU A 421 8.56 6.95 -36.98
CA LEU A 421 7.55 7.26 -38.00
C LEU A 421 8.10 8.09 -39.16
N ARG A 422 9.28 7.70 -39.66
CA ARG A 422 9.97 8.42 -40.74
C ARG A 422 9.36 8.05 -42.09
N PRO A 423 9.26 9.01 -43.03
CA PRO A 423 8.84 8.68 -44.39
C PRO A 423 9.76 7.62 -45.00
N THR A 424 9.17 6.65 -45.70
CA THR A 424 9.94 5.58 -46.37
C THR A 424 9.26 5.17 -47.67
N GLU A 425 10.07 4.87 -48.69
CA GLU A 425 9.62 4.26 -49.95
C GLU A 425 9.98 2.76 -50.00
N GLU A 426 10.60 2.22 -48.94
CA GLU A 426 11.20 0.88 -48.95
C GLU A 426 10.25 -0.23 -48.48
N LEU A 427 9.05 0.11 -48.01
CA LEU A 427 8.09 -0.88 -47.53
C LEU A 427 7.35 -1.53 -48.71
N SER A 428 7.83 -2.70 -49.10
CA SER A 428 7.17 -3.51 -50.13
C SER A 428 5.78 -3.98 -49.66
N PRO A 429 4.78 -4.02 -50.55
CA PRO A 429 3.51 -4.68 -50.25
C PRO A 429 3.74 -6.17 -49.96
N CYS A 430 2.79 -6.77 -49.25
CA CYS A 430 2.76 -8.24 -49.13
C CYS A 430 2.56 -8.92 -50.49
N ILE A 431 2.87 -10.21 -50.56
CA ILE A 431 2.73 -11.00 -51.79
C ILE A 431 1.31 -11.57 -51.87
N PRO A 432 0.54 -11.28 -52.93
CA PRO A 432 -0.79 -11.87 -53.12
C PRO A 432 -0.71 -13.39 -53.25
N GLU A 433 -1.76 -14.09 -52.85
CA GLU A 433 -1.84 -15.54 -52.99
C GLU A 433 -1.61 -15.98 -54.45
N GLY A 434 -0.70 -16.93 -54.66
CA GLY A 434 -0.38 -17.47 -55.98
C GLY A 434 0.63 -16.66 -56.81
N GLU A 435 1.19 -15.56 -56.28
CA GLU A 435 2.31 -14.83 -56.91
C GLU A 435 3.68 -15.25 -56.34
N GLU A 436 4.71 -15.30 -57.20
CA GLU A 436 6.10 -15.61 -56.78
C GLU A 436 6.86 -14.32 -56.43
N GLY A 437 7.47 -14.26 -55.24
CA GLY A 437 8.31 -13.13 -54.80
C GLY A 437 9.04 -13.36 -53.47
N GLU A 438 9.92 -12.44 -53.08
CA GLU A 438 10.51 -12.39 -51.73
C GLU A 438 9.69 -11.42 -50.86
N GLY A 439 8.99 -11.92 -49.83
CA GLY A 439 8.08 -11.11 -49.00
C GLY A 439 7.15 -11.95 -48.12
N VAL A 440 6.41 -11.28 -47.23
CA VAL A 440 5.37 -11.91 -46.39
C VAL A 440 4.08 -12.05 -47.22
N PRO A 441 3.41 -13.21 -47.24
CA PRO A 441 2.11 -13.37 -47.88
C PRO A 441 1.08 -12.36 -47.36
N CYS A 442 0.18 -11.91 -48.23
CA CYS A 442 -0.93 -11.06 -47.81
C CYS A 442 -1.93 -11.84 -46.98
N ILE A 443 -2.59 -11.15 -46.04
CA ILE A 443 -3.83 -11.66 -45.43
C ILE A 443 -4.84 -11.88 -46.56
N ASP A 444 -5.36 -13.10 -46.68
CA ASP A 444 -6.39 -13.48 -47.64
C ASP A 444 -7.73 -13.81 -46.95
N ALA A 445 -8.72 -14.32 -47.70
CA ALA A 445 -10.07 -14.58 -47.18
C ALA A 445 -10.20 -15.88 -46.38
N GLU A 446 -9.17 -16.73 -46.38
CA GLU A 446 -9.13 -17.98 -45.62
C GLU A 446 -8.39 -17.82 -44.28
N ASP A 447 -7.57 -16.78 -44.15
CA ASP A 447 -6.92 -16.41 -42.88
C ASP A 447 -7.94 -16.04 -41.80
N TYR A 448 -7.72 -16.45 -40.57
CA TYR A 448 -8.53 -16.07 -39.41
C TYR A 448 -7.64 -15.53 -38.29
N ASP A 449 -8.24 -14.92 -37.27
CA ASP A 449 -7.50 -14.30 -36.15
C ASP A 449 -8.22 -14.58 -34.83
N LEU A 450 -7.69 -15.49 -34.01
CA LEU A 450 -8.42 -16.03 -32.87
C LEU A 450 -7.96 -15.45 -31.53
N THR A 451 -8.82 -14.66 -30.89
CA THR A 451 -8.59 -14.16 -29.53
C THR A 451 -9.38 -14.97 -28.50
N GLY A 452 -8.69 -15.46 -27.46
CA GLY A 452 -9.32 -16.10 -26.31
C GLY A 452 -9.62 -15.10 -25.19
N THR A 453 -10.79 -15.18 -24.57
CA THR A 453 -11.06 -14.44 -23.32
C THR A 453 -11.84 -15.30 -22.32
N MET A 454 -11.82 -14.90 -21.06
CA MET A 454 -12.62 -15.51 -20.00
C MET A 454 -13.40 -14.44 -19.24
N THR A 455 -14.62 -14.74 -18.82
CA THR A 455 -15.36 -13.90 -17.86
C THR A 455 -15.63 -14.70 -16.60
N ALA A 456 -15.34 -14.12 -15.44
CA ALA A 456 -15.58 -14.72 -14.13
C ALA A 456 -16.02 -13.61 -13.14
N PRO A 457 -16.66 -13.95 -12.01
CA PRO A 457 -16.92 -12.98 -10.96
C PRO A 457 -15.62 -12.44 -10.36
N ILE A 458 -15.65 -11.21 -9.85
CA ILE A 458 -14.49 -10.56 -9.23
C ILE A 458 -14.06 -11.24 -7.93
N SER A 459 -14.99 -11.86 -7.20
CA SER A 459 -14.68 -12.66 -6.02
C SER A 459 -15.65 -13.83 -5.83
N VAL A 460 -15.20 -14.83 -5.08
CA VAL A 460 -15.93 -16.06 -4.77
C VAL A 460 -15.60 -16.52 -3.35
N GLN A 461 -16.58 -17.12 -2.66
CA GLN A 461 -16.34 -17.68 -1.33
C GLN A 461 -15.67 -19.06 -1.43
N ARG A 462 -14.73 -19.35 -0.53
CA ARG A 462 -14.16 -20.70 -0.39
C ARG A 462 -15.27 -21.74 -0.20
N GLY A 463 -15.14 -22.90 -0.86
CA GLY A 463 -16.13 -23.98 -0.81
C GLY A 463 -17.37 -23.78 -1.71
N SER A 464 -17.49 -22.63 -2.39
CA SER A 464 -18.62 -22.35 -3.28
C SER A 464 -18.31 -22.64 -4.76
N SER A 465 -19.36 -22.70 -5.58
CA SER A 465 -19.26 -22.75 -7.03
C SER A 465 -19.52 -21.37 -7.66
N PHE A 466 -18.94 -21.14 -8.83
CA PHE A 466 -19.15 -19.94 -9.61
C PHE A 466 -19.25 -20.23 -11.12
N ALA A 467 -20.05 -19.44 -11.81
CA ALA A 467 -20.17 -19.49 -13.26
C ALA A 467 -19.07 -18.67 -13.92
N ALA A 468 -18.52 -19.19 -15.02
CA ALA A 468 -17.59 -18.49 -15.88
C ALA A 468 -17.89 -18.82 -17.36
N SER A 469 -17.45 -17.94 -18.27
CA SER A 469 -17.53 -18.19 -19.72
C SER A 469 -16.15 -18.12 -20.34
N LEU A 470 -15.83 -19.10 -21.20
CA LEU A 470 -14.66 -19.08 -22.08
C LEU A 470 -15.14 -18.67 -23.47
N ASN A 471 -14.51 -17.65 -24.06
CA ASN A 471 -14.95 -17.06 -25.32
C ASN A 471 -13.82 -17.09 -26.34
N ILE A 472 -14.13 -17.47 -27.58
CA ILE A 472 -13.25 -17.31 -28.74
C ILE A 472 -13.88 -16.28 -29.66
N LEU A 473 -13.17 -15.19 -29.93
CA LEU A 473 -13.47 -14.23 -30.98
C LEU A 473 -12.65 -14.57 -32.21
N ASN A 474 -13.27 -14.67 -33.38
CA ASN A 474 -12.56 -14.66 -34.66
C ASN A 474 -12.67 -13.28 -35.29
N ALA A 475 -11.56 -12.55 -35.31
CA ALA A 475 -11.47 -11.22 -35.88
C ALA A 475 -10.92 -11.21 -37.31
N GLY A 476 -10.56 -12.36 -37.87
CA GLY A 476 -10.05 -12.50 -39.22
C GLY A 476 -11.15 -12.72 -40.27
N PRO A 477 -10.80 -12.63 -41.57
CA PRO A 477 -11.77 -12.69 -42.68
C PRO A 477 -12.31 -14.10 -42.96
N GLY A 478 -11.55 -15.13 -42.61
CA GLY A 478 -11.89 -16.54 -42.77
C GLY A 478 -12.67 -17.10 -41.59
N ASN A 479 -13.30 -18.26 -41.79
CA ASN A 479 -13.91 -19.01 -40.70
C ASN A 479 -12.85 -19.91 -40.07
N ALA A 480 -12.75 -19.91 -38.75
CA ALA A 480 -11.93 -20.89 -38.05
C ALA A 480 -12.76 -22.15 -37.79
N GLU A 481 -12.26 -23.29 -38.25
CA GLU A 481 -12.86 -24.61 -37.96
C GLU A 481 -12.08 -25.30 -36.84
N ASP A 482 -12.78 -26.11 -36.04
CA ASP A 482 -12.17 -26.91 -34.97
C ASP A 482 -11.29 -26.10 -33.97
N ALA A 483 -11.67 -24.85 -33.68
CA ALA A 483 -10.96 -24.05 -32.69
C ALA A 483 -11.15 -24.64 -31.28
N SER A 484 -10.16 -24.40 -30.42
CA SER A 484 -10.13 -24.87 -29.05
C SER A 484 -9.63 -23.78 -28.11
N ILE A 485 -10.18 -23.72 -26.90
CA ILE A 485 -9.72 -22.83 -25.84
C ILE A 485 -9.40 -23.66 -24.61
N ALA A 486 -8.21 -23.47 -24.07
CA ALA A 486 -7.70 -24.15 -22.90
C ALA A 486 -7.42 -23.15 -21.77
N VAL A 487 -7.65 -23.57 -20.54
CA VAL A 487 -7.24 -22.82 -19.35
C VAL A 487 -6.63 -23.79 -18.34
N THR A 488 -5.53 -23.37 -17.71
CA THR A 488 -4.96 -24.13 -16.60
C THR A 488 -5.71 -23.78 -15.33
N LEU A 489 -6.38 -24.76 -14.73
CA LEU A 489 -7.07 -24.65 -13.45
C LEU A 489 -6.04 -24.55 -12.31
N PRO A 490 -6.09 -23.49 -11.49
CA PRO A 490 -5.26 -23.39 -10.29
C PRO A 490 -5.53 -24.51 -9.29
N ALA A 491 -4.59 -24.74 -8.37
CA ALA A 491 -4.75 -25.75 -7.34
C ALA A 491 -6.00 -25.51 -6.48
N GLY A 492 -6.80 -26.55 -6.26
CA GLY A 492 -8.05 -26.45 -5.49
C GLY A 492 -9.25 -25.96 -6.30
N ILE A 493 -9.11 -25.72 -7.61
CA ILE A 493 -10.23 -25.40 -8.51
C ILE A 493 -10.62 -26.62 -9.34
N THR A 494 -11.91 -26.93 -9.40
CA THR A 494 -12.43 -28.07 -10.17
C THR A 494 -13.62 -27.70 -11.04
N LEU A 495 -13.76 -28.34 -12.19
CA LEU A 495 -14.93 -28.22 -13.06
C LEU A 495 -16.10 -29.06 -12.50
N ASN A 496 -17.26 -28.44 -12.28
CA ASN A 496 -18.47 -29.13 -11.85
C ASN A 496 -19.33 -29.58 -13.03
N ALA A 497 -19.71 -28.62 -13.87
CA ALA A 497 -20.68 -28.81 -14.94
C ALA A 497 -20.31 -27.96 -16.16
N VAL A 498 -20.68 -28.45 -17.33
CA VAL A 498 -20.50 -27.77 -18.61
C VAL A 498 -21.87 -27.67 -19.26
N ASN A 499 -22.29 -26.46 -19.59
CA ASN A 499 -23.59 -26.25 -20.23
C ASN A 499 -23.51 -26.37 -21.76
N SER A 500 -22.31 -26.27 -22.36
CA SER A 500 -22.08 -26.36 -23.81
C SER A 500 -21.68 -27.75 -24.34
N GLY A 501 -21.34 -28.72 -23.48
CA GLY A 501 -20.96 -30.09 -23.87
C GLY A 501 -19.62 -30.26 -24.61
N THR A 502 -18.96 -29.16 -25.01
CA THR A 502 -17.68 -29.14 -25.74
C THR A 502 -16.44 -29.07 -24.85
N CYS A 503 -16.63 -28.85 -23.54
CA CYS A 503 -15.55 -28.69 -22.57
C CYS A 503 -15.33 -29.94 -21.71
N SER A 504 -14.07 -30.20 -21.37
CA SER A 504 -13.68 -31.25 -20.44
C SER A 504 -12.42 -30.86 -19.66
N ALA A 505 -12.31 -31.32 -18.41
CA ALA A 505 -11.13 -31.13 -17.59
C ALA A 505 -10.36 -32.45 -17.44
N THR A 506 -9.06 -32.44 -17.77
CA THR A 506 -8.13 -33.55 -17.52
C THR A 506 -6.97 -33.06 -16.68
N GLY A 507 -6.86 -33.55 -15.45
CA GLY A 507 -5.89 -33.02 -14.49
C GLY A 507 -6.20 -31.55 -14.17
N SER A 508 -5.20 -30.68 -14.30
CA SER A 508 -5.34 -29.24 -14.10
C SER A 508 -5.63 -28.47 -15.39
N THR A 509 -5.94 -29.14 -16.50
CA THR A 509 -6.20 -28.45 -17.77
C THR A 509 -7.67 -28.63 -18.14
N LEU A 510 -8.38 -27.51 -18.27
CA LEU A 510 -9.72 -27.43 -18.83
C LEU A 510 -9.59 -27.05 -20.31
N VAL A 511 -10.22 -27.81 -21.20
CA VAL A 511 -10.19 -27.56 -22.63
C VAL A 511 -11.61 -27.66 -23.20
N CYS A 512 -12.02 -26.66 -23.97
CA CYS A 512 -13.17 -26.70 -24.85
C CYS A 512 -12.69 -26.82 -26.30
N ASN A 513 -13.12 -27.85 -27.02
CA ASN A 513 -12.66 -28.15 -28.40
C ASN A 513 -13.83 -28.12 -29.39
N GLU A 514 -13.52 -28.33 -30.67
CA GLU A 514 -14.50 -28.52 -31.75
C GLU A 514 -15.45 -27.31 -31.88
N MET A 515 -14.89 -26.10 -31.81
CA MET A 515 -15.64 -24.86 -31.93
C MET A 515 -15.39 -24.20 -33.28
N ASP A 516 -16.40 -24.23 -34.15
CA ASP A 516 -16.38 -23.47 -35.40
C ASP A 516 -16.72 -22.01 -35.11
N VAL A 517 -15.81 -21.09 -35.44
CA VAL A 517 -15.94 -19.65 -35.18
C VAL A 517 -15.97 -18.91 -36.51
N ALA A 518 -17.17 -18.52 -36.93
CA ALA A 518 -17.35 -17.72 -38.14
C ALA A 518 -16.61 -16.37 -38.06
N SER A 519 -16.19 -15.84 -39.20
CA SER A 519 -15.57 -14.52 -39.28
C SER A 519 -16.42 -13.46 -38.56
N GLY A 520 -15.75 -12.59 -37.79
CA GLY A 520 -16.36 -11.52 -37.00
C GLY A 520 -17.25 -11.99 -35.84
N SER A 521 -17.29 -13.29 -35.54
CA SER A 521 -18.20 -13.85 -34.53
C SER A 521 -17.47 -14.27 -33.26
N THR A 522 -18.22 -14.34 -32.15
CA THR A 522 -17.74 -14.89 -30.88
C THR A 522 -18.50 -16.16 -30.53
N VAL A 523 -17.79 -17.26 -30.26
CA VAL A 523 -18.37 -18.48 -29.68
C VAL A 523 -18.09 -18.50 -28.18
N ARG A 524 -19.08 -18.90 -27.38
CA ARG A 524 -19.02 -18.90 -25.92
C ARG A 524 -19.29 -20.28 -25.35
N ALA A 525 -18.44 -20.70 -24.41
CA ALA A 525 -18.59 -21.93 -23.65
C ALA A 525 -18.81 -21.62 -22.17
N GLU A 526 -20.02 -21.92 -21.68
CA GLU A 526 -20.43 -21.69 -20.29
C GLU A 526 -20.00 -22.87 -19.39
N ILE A 527 -19.25 -22.55 -18.33
CA ILE A 527 -18.69 -23.50 -17.38
C ILE A 527 -19.05 -23.13 -15.93
N GLU A 528 -19.13 -24.14 -15.06
CA GLU A 528 -19.25 -23.94 -13.61
C GLU A 528 -18.02 -24.54 -12.91
N LEU A 529 -17.30 -23.70 -12.16
CA LEU A 529 -16.12 -24.06 -11.39
C LEU A 529 -16.44 -24.07 -9.89
N SER A 530 -15.71 -24.88 -9.12
CA SER A 530 -15.78 -24.93 -7.66
C SER A 530 -14.45 -24.57 -7.04
N VAL A 531 -14.49 -23.87 -5.90
CA VAL A 531 -13.34 -23.64 -5.02
C VAL A 531 -13.36 -24.68 -3.90
N SER A 532 -12.26 -25.39 -3.69
CA SER A 532 -12.12 -26.36 -2.60
C SER A 532 -12.37 -25.73 -1.22
N GLU A 533 -12.99 -26.48 -0.31
CA GLU A 533 -13.14 -26.10 1.11
C GLU A 533 -11.77 -25.95 1.81
N GLU A 534 -10.71 -26.58 1.29
CA GLU A 534 -9.35 -26.53 1.83
C GLU A 534 -8.46 -25.45 1.15
N HIS A 535 -9.02 -24.63 0.24
CA HIS A 535 -8.25 -23.61 -0.46
C HIS A 535 -7.75 -22.53 0.50
N ALA A 536 -6.48 -22.14 0.38
CA ALA A 536 -5.90 -21.08 1.22
C ALA A 536 -6.54 -19.72 0.88
N CYS A 537 -6.87 -18.91 1.89
CA CYS A 537 -7.50 -17.60 1.72
C CYS A 537 -7.08 -16.63 2.86
N PRO A 538 -7.14 -15.28 2.64
CA PRO A 538 -7.46 -14.63 1.38
C PRO A 538 -6.38 -14.92 0.33
N SER A 539 -6.80 -15.17 -0.90
CA SER A 539 -5.90 -15.45 -2.03
C SER A 539 -6.53 -14.99 -3.33
N GLU A 540 -5.73 -14.96 -4.39
CA GLU A 540 -6.20 -14.69 -5.73
C GLU A 540 -5.90 -15.90 -6.61
N ILE A 541 -6.90 -16.32 -7.39
CA ILE A 541 -6.73 -17.34 -8.43
C ILE A 541 -6.75 -16.66 -9.79
N THR A 542 -5.82 -17.05 -10.66
CA THR A 542 -5.66 -16.47 -11.98
C THR A 542 -5.95 -17.50 -13.07
N PHE A 543 -6.60 -17.05 -14.12
CA PHE A 543 -6.94 -17.85 -15.29
C PHE A 543 -6.42 -17.16 -16.55
N THR A 544 -5.60 -17.86 -17.33
CA THR A 544 -5.13 -17.38 -18.63
C THR A 544 -5.68 -18.32 -19.70
N PRO A 545 -6.70 -17.90 -20.46
CA PRO A 545 -7.21 -18.70 -21.56
C PRO A 545 -6.23 -18.69 -22.74
N VAL A 546 -6.08 -19.83 -23.40
CA VAL A 546 -5.20 -20.01 -24.56
C VAL A 546 -6.01 -20.65 -25.69
N VAL A 547 -6.05 -20.00 -26.84
CA VAL A 547 -6.74 -20.50 -28.03
C VAL A 547 -5.77 -21.20 -28.96
N THR A 548 -6.22 -22.32 -29.51
CA THR A 548 -5.50 -23.06 -30.55
C THR A 548 -6.49 -23.49 -31.63
N SER A 549 -6.15 -23.34 -32.91
CA SER A 549 -6.86 -24.00 -34.01
C SER A 549 -6.02 -25.16 -34.57
N SER A 550 -6.70 -26.04 -35.31
CA SER A 550 -6.05 -27.18 -35.97
C SER A 550 -5.34 -26.82 -37.28
N ASP A 551 -5.55 -25.60 -37.76
CA ASP A 551 -5.03 -25.07 -39.01
C ASP A 551 -4.09 -23.87 -38.75
N SER A 552 -3.11 -23.66 -39.64
CA SER A 552 -1.99 -22.73 -39.42
C SER A 552 -2.24 -21.30 -39.88
N ASN A 553 -3.47 -21.00 -40.34
CA ASN A 553 -3.86 -19.73 -40.93
C ASN A 553 -4.31 -18.67 -39.89
N ASP A 554 -4.01 -18.92 -38.60
CA ASP A 554 -4.16 -17.91 -37.56
C ASP A 554 -3.09 -16.84 -37.72
N TYR A 555 -3.50 -15.71 -38.27
CA TYR A 555 -2.57 -14.68 -38.73
C TYR A 555 -1.84 -13.97 -37.58
N TYR A 556 -2.44 -13.87 -36.39
CA TYR A 556 -1.84 -13.20 -35.24
C TYR A 556 -1.81 -14.07 -33.97
N GLY A 557 -1.06 -15.17 -34.03
CA GLY A 557 -0.88 -16.11 -32.92
C GLY A 557 -0.56 -15.57 -31.50
N PRO A 558 0.01 -14.36 -31.27
CA PRO A 558 0.19 -13.84 -29.91
C PRO A 558 -1.10 -13.45 -29.17
N ASN A 559 -2.19 -13.07 -29.84
CA ASN A 559 -3.47 -12.75 -29.16
C ASN A 559 -4.26 -14.00 -28.71
N ASN A 560 -3.81 -15.18 -29.14
CA ASN A 560 -4.40 -16.45 -28.75
C ASN A 560 -4.33 -16.67 -27.23
N ASN A 561 -3.35 -16.07 -26.57
CA ASN A 561 -3.29 -16.01 -25.12
C ASN A 561 -4.11 -14.81 -24.65
N GLY A 562 -5.29 -15.06 -24.09
CA GLY A 562 -6.12 -14.02 -23.53
C GLY A 562 -5.55 -13.41 -22.25
N ASP A 563 -6.08 -12.25 -21.89
CA ASP A 563 -5.75 -11.59 -20.63
C ASP A 563 -6.00 -12.50 -19.42
N THR A 564 -5.14 -12.34 -18.41
CA THR A 564 -5.28 -13.06 -17.15
C THR A 564 -6.48 -12.53 -16.37
N VAL A 565 -7.46 -13.39 -16.12
CA VAL A 565 -8.61 -13.11 -15.25
C VAL A 565 -8.26 -13.48 -13.82
N THR A 566 -8.33 -12.51 -12.91
CA THR A 566 -8.10 -12.72 -11.48
C THR A 566 -9.42 -12.77 -10.74
N VAL A 567 -9.59 -13.77 -9.89
CA VAL A 567 -10.76 -13.92 -9.01
C VAL A 567 -10.26 -13.99 -7.58
N ALA A 568 -10.73 -13.09 -6.72
CA ALA A 568 -10.41 -13.13 -5.30
C ALA A 568 -11.16 -14.28 -4.61
N VAL A 569 -10.46 -15.06 -3.79
CA VAL A 569 -11.06 -16.09 -2.94
C VAL A 569 -11.23 -15.51 -1.55
N ASP A 570 -12.47 -15.17 -1.24
CA ASP A 570 -12.90 -14.62 0.04
C ASP A 570 -13.22 -15.74 1.03
N CYS A 571 -13.02 -15.45 2.32
CA CYS A 571 -13.37 -16.33 3.42
C CYS A 571 -14.14 -15.58 4.51
N GLU A 572 -15.05 -16.29 5.18
CA GLU A 572 -15.59 -15.85 6.47
C GLU A 572 -14.43 -15.67 7.47
N PRO A 573 -14.52 -14.73 8.43
CA PRO A 573 -13.47 -14.55 9.44
C PRO A 573 -13.20 -15.85 10.21
N GLU A 574 -11.95 -16.32 10.15
CA GLU A 574 -11.52 -17.56 10.83
C GLU A 574 -10.67 -17.22 12.05
N ASN A 575 -11.11 -17.66 13.23
CA ASN A 575 -10.39 -17.52 14.48
C ASN A 575 -9.98 -18.88 15.03
N ASP A 576 -8.98 -18.87 15.93
CA ASP A 576 -8.53 -20.06 16.68
C ASP A 576 -8.48 -19.66 18.15
N LEU A 577 -9.62 -19.75 18.84
CA LEU A 577 -9.74 -19.27 20.21
C LEU A 577 -9.29 -20.33 21.22
N SER A 578 -8.58 -19.89 22.26
CA SER A 578 -8.20 -20.76 23.37
C SER A 578 -8.43 -20.12 24.72
N ALA A 579 -8.95 -20.90 25.67
CA ALA A 579 -9.22 -20.46 27.02
C ALA A 579 -8.20 -21.04 28.00
N THR A 580 -7.50 -20.18 28.75
CA THR A 580 -6.67 -20.58 29.88
C THR A 580 -7.18 -19.93 31.15
N LEU A 581 -7.46 -20.74 32.17
CA LEU A 581 -7.89 -20.26 33.49
C LEU A 581 -6.81 -20.53 34.52
N THR A 582 -6.47 -19.51 35.31
CA THR A 582 -5.55 -19.63 36.44
C THR A 582 -6.17 -19.01 37.69
N GLY A 583 -5.77 -19.50 38.86
CA GLY A 583 -6.31 -19.05 40.13
C GLY A 583 -5.48 -19.59 41.29
N PRO A 584 -5.74 -19.12 42.52
CA PRO A 584 -5.10 -19.67 43.70
C PRO A 584 -5.47 -21.15 43.87
N SER A 585 -4.53 -21.98 44.33
CA SER A 585 -4.84 -23.38 44.66
C SER A 585 -5.69 -23.54 45.92
N SER A 586 -5.69 -22.53 46.79
CA SER A 586 -6.48 -22.50 48.01
C SER A 586 -6.74 -21.07 48.47
N VAL A 587 -7.84 -20.87 49.21
CA VAL A 587 -8.16 -19.58 49.85
C VAL A 587 -8.70 -19.79 51.26
N ASP A 588 -8.38 -18.88 52.16
CA ASP A 588 -8.85 -18.98 53.55
C ASP A 588 -10.35 -18.70 53.66
N GLU A 589 -11.02 -19.37 54.59
CA GLU A 589 -12.43 -19.18 54.87
C GLU A 589 -12.75 -17.69 55.09
N GLY A 590 -13.80 -17.19 54.41
CA GLY A 590 -14.19 -15.77 54.47
C GLY A 590 -13.30 -14.80 53.68
N SER A 591 -12.30 -15.28 52.94
CA SER A 591 -11.50 -14.47 52.00
C SER A 591 -12.15 -14.41 50.61
N SER A 592 -11.80 -13.38 49.84
CA SER A 592 -12.15 -13.25 48.42
C SER A 592 -11.11 -13.95 47.54
N MET A 593 -11.50 -14.39 46.36
CA MET A 593 -10.57 -14.96 45.37
C MET A 593 -10.72 -14.31 44.00
N ILE A 594 -9.66 -14.37 43.20
CA ILE A 594 -9.65 -13.88 41.81
C ILE A 594 -9.16 -15.01 40.92
N LEU A 595 -9.94 -15.33 39.89
CA LEU A 595 -9.52 -16.18 38.78
C LEU A 595 -9.10 -15.28 37.61
N ASN A 596 -8.03 -15.63 36.91
CA ASN A 596 -7.59 -14.94 35.71
C ASN A 596 -7.91 -15.80 34.50
N LEU A 597 -8.85 -15.34 33.68
CA LEU A 597 -9.19 -15.92 32.39
C LEU A 597 -8.39 -15.23 31.30
N ARG A 598 -7.54 -15.99 30.62
CA ARG A 598 -6.90 -15.58 29.37
C ARG A 598 -7.63 -16.19 28.20
N ILE A 599 -7.98 -15.35 27.24
CA ILE A 599 -8.49 -15.78 25.92
C ILE A 599 -7.43 -15.40 24.89
N ALA A 600 -6.92 -16.38 24.15
CA ALA A 600 -6.04 -16.15 23.00
C ALA A 600 -6.80 -16.35 21.70
N ASN A 601 -6.33 -15.70 20.64
CA ASN A 601 -6.70 -16.00 19.27
C ASN A 601 -5.41 -16.35 18.49
N ALA A 602 -5.19 -17.63 18.21
CA ALA A 602 -4.11 -18.12 17.37
C ALA A 602 -4.48 -18.11 15.87
N GLY A 603 -5.70 -17.67 15.54
CA GLY A 603 -6.24 -17.70 14.19
C GLY A 603 -5.76 -16.53 13.33
N PRO A 604 -5.95 -16.63 12.01
CA PRO A 604 -5.53 -15.59 11.07
C PRO A 604 -6.41 -14.35 11.09
N SER A 605 -7.67 -14.44 11.53
CA SER A 605 -8.63 -13.31 11.57
C SER A 605 -8.89 -12.83 12.99
N GLY A 606 -9.31 -11.57 13.13
CA GLY A 606 -9.72 -11.04 14.44
C GLY A 606 -11.06 -11.64 14.89
N ALA A 607 -11.17 -11.96 16.18
CA ALA A 607 -12.39 -12.51 16.77
C ALA A 607 -13.22 -11.39 17.42
N ALA A 608 -14.05 -10.70 16.62
CA ALA A 608 -14.77 -9.49 17.04
C ALA A 608 -15.87 -9.78 18.07
N THR A 609 -16.52 -10.94 17.98
CA THR A 609 -17.64 -11.32 18.86
C THR A 609 -17.25 -12.27 19.99
N ALA A 610 -15.95 -12.48 20.21
CA ALA A 610 -15.46 -13.43 21.21
C ALA A 610 -15.89 -13.05 22.64
N TYR A 611 -16.26 -14.05 23.43
CA TYR A 611 -16.49 -13.92 24.86
C TYR A 611 -16.12 -15.19 25.62
N GLY A 612 -15.67 -15.04 26.86
CA GLY A 612 -15.38 -16.15 27.76
C GLY A 612 -16.45 -16.33 28.83
N GLU A 613 -16.67 -17.55 29.29
CA GLU A 613 -17.61 -17.88 30.37
C GLU A 613 -16.94 -18.69 31.46
N ILE A 614 -17.24 -18.34 32.72
CA ILE A 614 -16.87 -19.12 33.90
C ILE A 614 -18.15 -19.47 34.67
N PRO A 615 -18.43 -20.74 34.99
CA PRO A 615 -19.61 -21.12 35.75
C PRO A 615 -19.53 -20.61 37.19
N LEU A 616 -20.64 -20.08 37.70
CA LEU A 616 -20.78 -19.73 39.10
C LEU A 616 -21.11 -20.99 39.91
N VAL A 617 -20.22 -21.36 40.82
CA VAL A 617 -20.39 -22.52 41.70
C VAL A 617 -21.17 -22.13 42.96
N ALA A 618 -21.97 -23.06 43.48
CA ALA A 618 -22.82 -22.82 44.64
C ALA A 618 -21.99 -22.49 45.90
N GLY A 619 -22.42 -21.47 46.67
CA GLY A 619 -21.74 -21.03 47.90
C GLY A 619 -20.74 -19.88 47.70
N VAL A 620 -20.53 -19.46 46.46
CA VAL A 620 -19.65 -18.35 46.07
C VAL A 620 -20.48 -17.31 45.32
N SER A 621 -20.27 -16.01 45.57
CA SER A 621 -20.91 -14.94 44.80
C SER A 621 -19.89 -14.13 44.02
N PHE A 622 -20.26 -13.74 42.79
CA PHE A 622 -19.44 -12.89 41.93
C PHE A 622 -19.29 -11.48 42.52
N ASP A 623 -18.07 -10.92 42.46
CA ASP A 623 -17.74 -9.56 42.90
C ASP A 623 -17.48 -8.68 41.68
N ALA A 624 -18.51 -7.95 41.24
CA ALA A 624 -18.44 -7.13 40.05
C ALA A 624 -17.48 -5.94 40.19
N ASP A 625 -17.39 -5.34 41.38
CA ASP A 625 -16.59 -4.13 41.62
C ASP A 625 -15.09 -4.42 41.60
N ARG A 626 -14.70 -5.67 41.89
CA ARG A 626 -13.29 -6.13 41.87
C ARG A 626 -12.94 -6.98 40.65
N SER A 627 -13.91 -7.23 39.77
CA SER A 627 -13.69 -7.89 38.49
C SER A 627 -13.42 -6.87 37.38
N GLY A 628 -12.85 -7.32 36.27
CA GLY A 628 -12.77 -6.50 35.07
C GLY A 628 -14.17 -6.06 34.63
N SER A 629 -14.35 -4.79 34.25
CA SER A 629 -15.66 -4.22 33.90
C SER A 629 -16.37 -4.88 32.72
N GLN A 630 -15.64 -5.69 31.94
CA GLN A 630 -16.13 -6.49 30.81
C GLN A 630 -16.76 -7.82 31.24
N CYS A 631 -16.60 -8.22 32.50
CA CYS A 631 -17.14 -9.46 33.05
C CYS A 631 -18.42 -9.18 33.83
N VAL A 632 -19.52 -9.79 33.42
CA VAL A 632 -20.84 -9.62 34.03
C VAL A 632 -21.47 -10.96 34.36
N GLN A 633 -22.16 -11.05 35.49
CA GLN A 633 -22.90 -12.26 35.82
C GLN A 633 -24.17 -12.34 34.96
N ASN A 634 -24.30 -13.44 34.21
CA ASN A 634 -25.46 -13.75 33.38
C ASN A 634 -26.05 -15.09 33.84
N GLY A 635 -26.99 -15.03 34.79
CA GLY A 635 -27.56 -16.23 35.40
C GLY A 635 -26.53 -17.01 36.23
N SER A 636 -26.26 -18.26 35.83
CA SER A 636 -25.31 -19.16 36.50
C SER A 636 -23.91 -19.14 35.90
N VAL A 637 -23.60 -18.23 34.97
CA VAL A 637 -22.26 -18.04 34.40
C VAL A 637 -21.83 -16.58 34.54
N ILE A 638 -20.53 -16.35 34.58
CA ILE A 638 -19.92 -15.03 34.47
C ILE A 638 -19.38 -14.93 33.05
N ARG A 639 -19.92 -14.00 32.27
CA ARG A 639 -19.53 -13.78 30.88
C ARG A 639 -18.61 -12.57 30.78
N CYS A 640 -17.41 -12.77 30.26
CA CYS A 640 -16.41 -11.74 29.97
C CYS A 640 -16.39 -11.46 28.47
N THR A 641 -16.97 -10.34 28.03
CA THR A 641 -17.06 -9.97 26.62
C THR A 641 -15.78 -9.26 26.16
N THR A 642 -15.32 -9.55 24.94
CA THR A 642 -14.15 -8.89 24.36
C THR A 642 -14.56 -7.72 23.44
N GLN A 643 -13.67 -6.74 23.24
CA GLN A 643 -13.82 -5.72 22.18
C GLN A 643 -13.06 -6.16 20.93
N GLY A 644 -13.17 -7.44 20.59
CA GLY A 644 -12.36 -8.08 19.57
C GLY A 644 -10.99 -8.52 20.06
N ILE A 645 -10.51 -9.67 19.58
CA ILE A 645 -9.14 -10.13 19.77
C ILE A 645 -8.45 -10.15 18.41
N ALA A 646 -7.42 -9.33 18.23
CA ALA A 646 -6.62 -9.31 17.00
C ALA A 646 -5.98 -10.68 16.69
N PRO A 647 -5.62 -10.98 15.43
CA PRO A 647 -4.86 -12.19 15.09
C PRO A 647 -3.59 -12.32 15.93
N GLN A 648 -3.29 -13.52 16.41
CA GLN A 648 -2.19 -13.80 17.35
C GLN A 648 -2.26 -13.03 18.69
N GLY A 649 -3.38 -12.37 18.96
CA GLY A 649 -3.61 -11.55 20.14
C GLY A 649 -4.11 -12.35 21.34
N SER A 650 -4.15 -11.68 22.50
CA SER A 650 -4.83 -12.23 23.67
C SER A 650 -5.32 -11.16 24.62
N VAL A 651 -6.34 -11.49 25.39
CA VAL A 651 -6.91 -10.64 26.44
C VAL A 651 -6.95 -11.42 27.76
N ASN A 652 -6.83 -10.69 28.87
CA ASN A 652 -6.87 -11.27 30.21
C ASN A 652 -7.93 -10.57 31.05
N TYR A 653 -8.72 -11.36 31.77
CA TYR A 653 -9.79 -10.90 32.64
C TYR A 653 -9.57 -11.40 34.06
N ALA A 654 -9.51 -10.49 35.02
CA ALA A 654 -9.61 -10.81 36.43
C ALA A 654 -11.09 -10.95 36.82
N VAL A 655 -11.47 -12.10 37.33
CA VAL A 655 -12.83 -12.45 37.76
C VAL A 655 -12.81 -12.71 39.25
N ALA A 656 -13.27 -11.73 40.02
CA ALA A 656 -13.28 -11.73 41.47
C ALA A 656 -14.58 -12.34 42.02
N PHE A 657 -14.43 -13.02 43.15
CA PHE A 657 -15.52 -13.57 43.92
C PHE A 657 -15.46 -13.05 45.36
N ASN A 658 -16.64 -12.75 45.90
CA ASN A 658 -16.84 -12.22 47.24
C ASN A 658 -16.46 -13.23 48.33
N LYS A 659 -16.38 -12.74 49.57
CA LYS A 659 -16.02 -13.53 50.75
C LYS A 659 -16.88 -14.79 50.88
N LEU A 660 -16.21 -15.94 50.96
CA LEU A 660 -16.78 -17.27 51.15
C LEU A 660 -17.37 -17.45 52.56
N SER A 661 -18.42 -16.73 52.93
CA SER A 661 -18.86 -16.61 54.34
C SER A 661 -19.78 -17.74 54.85
N LEU A 662 -20.03 -18.79 54.05
CA LEU A 662 -20.93 -19.91 54.41
C LEU A 662 -20.44 -21.28 53.88
N VAL A 663 -19.16 -21.39 53.51
CA VAL A 663 -18.60 -22.61 52.91
C VAL A 663 -17.74 -23.33 53.94
N SER A 664 -18.04 -24.60 54.20
CA SER A 664 -17.28 -25.44 55.13
C SER A 664 -15.80 -25.55 54.71
N CYS A 665 -14.88 -25.47 55.66
CA CYS A 665 -13.46 -25.78 55.42
C CYS A 665 -13.26 -27.12 54.68
N GLY A 666 -12.24 -27.16 53.84
CA GLY A 666 -11.88 -28.34 53.04
C GLY A 666 -12.79 -28.57 51.83
N THR A 667 -13.69 -27.63 51.52
CA THR A 667 -14.49 -27.68 50.28
C THR A 667 -13.62 -27.30 49.09
N ASP A 668 -13.70 -28.09 48.02
CA ASP A 668 -13.04 -27.83 46.75
C ASP A 668 -14.02 -27.20 45.76
N PHE A 669 -13.67 -26.03 45.24
CA PHE A 669 -14.35 -25.41 44.11
C PHE A 669 -13.59 -25.67 42.83
N SER A 670 -14.24 -26.31 41.86
CA SER A 670 -13.65 -26.56 40.55
C SER A 670 -14.22 -25.61 39.51
N TYR A 671 -13.34 -24.90 38.82
CA TYR A 671 -13.67 -23.95 37.77
C TYR A 671 -13.09 -24.39 36.44
N GLN A 672 -13.86 -24.23 35.39
CA GLN A 672 -13.42 -24.45 34.02
C GLN A 672 -14.01 -23.33 33.17
N ALA A 673 -13.18 -22.64 32.40
CA ALA A 673 -13.64 -21.58 31.52
C ALA A 673 -13.88 -22.13 30.10
N THR A 674 -14.86 -21.56 29.41
CA THR A 674 -15.08 -21.79 27.97
C THR A 674 -15.02 -20.47 27.23
N VAL A 675 -14.54 -20.48 25.98
CA VAL A 675 -14.61 -19.33 25.08
C VAL A 675 -15.53 -19.67 23.89
N HIS A 676 -16.22 -18.65 23.39
CA HIS A 676 -17.16 -18.72 22.28
C HIS A 676 -16.97 -17.52 21.34
N SER A 677 -17.33 -17.70 20.08
CA SER A 677 -17.41 -16.65 19.04
C SER A 677 -18.54 -16.95 18.05
N GLY A 678 -18.98 -15.93 17.31
CA GLY A 678 -19.85 -16.08 16.14
C GLY A 678 -19.10 -16.34 14.83
N GLU A 679 -17.79 -16.08 14.83
CA GLU A 679 -16.83 -16.37 13.74
C GLU A 679 -16.49 -17.87 13.65
N HIS A 680 -15.97 -18.33 12.50
CA HIS A 680 -15.65 -19.74 12.27
C HIS A 680 -14.38 -20.16 13.02
N GLU A 681 -14.53 -21.13 13.92
CA GLU A 681 -13.49 -21.57 14.85
C GLU A 681 -12.70 -22.76 14.28
N LEU A 682 -11.38 -22.59 14.15
CA LEU A 682 -10.50 -23.59 13.53
C LEU A 682 -10.17 -24.75 14.46
N ASN A 683 -10.20 -24.54 15.79
CA ASN A 683 -9.88 -25.58 16.76
C ASN A 683 -10.78 -25.48 17.99
N GLU A 684 -11.90 -26.22 17.98
CA GLU A 684 -12.80 -26.20 19.14
C GLU A 684 -12.24 -26.92 20.39
N SER A 685 -11.10 -27.60 20.30
CA SER A 685 -10.61 -28.49 21.36
C SER A 685 -9.93 -27.77 22.53
N ASP A 686 -9.41 -26.56 22.32
CA ASP A 686 -8.78 -25.70 23.32
C ASP A 686 -9.65 -24.49 23.72
N ASN A 687 -10.87 -24.43 23.20
CA ASN A 687 -11.91 -23.52 23.69
C ASN A 687 -12.28 -23.73 25.16
N THR A 688 -11.88 -24.86 25.76
CA THR A 688 -12.16 -25.17 27.15
C THR A 688 -10.87 -25.28 27.95
N SER A 689 -10.76 -24.51 29.03
CA SER A 689 -9.57 -24.52 29.88
C SER A 689 -9.39 -25.85 30.64
N SER A 690 -8.19 -26.08 31.16
CA SER A 690 -8.02 -27.06 32.25
C SER A 690 -8.83 -26.65 33.48
N VAL A 691 -9.23 -27.65 34.29
CA VAL A 691 -9.95 -27.40 35.56
C VAL A 691 -8.99 -26.81 36.59
N VAL A 692 -9.39 -25.70 37.20
CA VAL A 692 -8.72 -25.08 38.35
C VAL A 692 -9.51 -25.42 39.60
N THR A 693 -8.89 -26.13 40.54
CA THR A 693 -9.49 -26.43 41.84
C THR A 693 -8.95 -25.49 42.91
N VAL A 694 -9.85 -24.85 43.65
CA VAL A 694 -9.55 -23.95 44.76
C VAL A 694 -10.11 -24.56 46.05
N THR A 695 -9.23 -24.94 46.97
CA THR A 695 -9.61 -25.51 48.27
C THR A 695 -9.79 -24.43 49.34
N VAL A 696 -10.84 -24.51 50.15
CA VAL A 696 -11.05 -23.57 51.27
C VAL A 696 -10.25 -24.01 52.50
N ASN A 697 -9.30 -23.20 52.94
CA ASN A 697 -8.47 -23.45 54.13
C ASN A 697 -9.15 -22.91 55.41
N CYS A 698 -8.97 -23.60 56.54
CA CYS A 698 -9.40 -23.10 57.84
C CYS A 698 -8.43 -22.06 58.39
N VAL A 699 -8.96 -21.01 59.05
CA VAL A 699 -8.16 -20.08 59.85
C VAL A 699 -8.16 -20.52 61.32
N GLU A 700 -7.01 -20.93 61.87
CA GLU A 700 -6.86 -21.21 63.31
C GLU A 700 -6.55 -19.91 64.09
N ASN A 701 -7.46 -19.46 64.95
CA ASN A 701 -7.24 -18.32 65.85
C ASN A 701 -6.39 -18.72 67.07
N SER A 702 -5.24 -18.09 67.27
CA SER A 702 -4.44 -18.25 68.50
C SER A 702 -4.10 -16.92 69.18
N GLN A 703 -4.84 -16.58 70.24
CA GLN A 703 -4.37 -15.78 71.38
C GLN A 703 -5.15 -16.25 72.62
N GLY A 704 -4.46 -16.94 73.54
CA GLY A 704 -5.02 -17.32 74.84
C GLY A 704 -4.06 -16.93 75.97
N GLY A 705 -4.49 -16.07 76.89
CA GLY A 705 -3.73 -15.72 78.10
C GLY A 705 -4.57 -14.89 79.07
N ALA A 706 -4.88 -15.46 80.24
CA ALA A 706 -5.79 -14.92 81.24
C ALA A 706 -5.11 -14.02 82.30
N GLY A 707 -5.83 -12.98 82.77
CA GLY A 707 -5.70 -12.40 84.12
C GLY A 707 -5.08 -11.01 84.25
N GLN A 708 -5.91 -9.98 84.45
CA GLN A 708 -5.54 -8.57 84.75
C GLN A 708 -5.51 -8.26 86.26
N THR A 709 -4.76 -7.22 86.67
CA THR A 709 -5.22 -6.13 87.61
C THR A 709 -4.35 -4.87 87.49
N ILE A 710 -4.89 -3.73 87.02
CA ILE A 710 -5.44 -2.55 87.74
C ILE A 710 -4.44 -1.56 88.38
N GLU A 711 -3.20 -1.93 88.70
CA GLU A 711 -2.20 -0.94 89.17
C GLU A 711 -1.38 -0.34 87.99
N ASP A 712 -1.13 -1.12 86.93
CA ASP A 712 -0.30 -0.69 85.77
C ASP A 712 -0.97 0.35 84.85
N ILE A 713 -2.29 0.52 84.96
CA ILE A 713 -3.08 1.45 84.11
C ILE A 713 -2.93 2.91 84.57
N ARG A 714 -2.34 3.19 85.74
CA ARG A 714 -2.29 4.56 86.29
C ARG A 714 -1.05 5.38 85.94
N GLU A 715 0.02 4.78 85.42
CA GLU A 715 1.28 5.50 85.16
C GLU A 715 1.46 5.87 83.67
N GLU A 716 0.96 5.08 82.71
CA GLU A 716 1.24 5.26 81.27
C GLU A 716 0.37 6.32 80.55
N ILE A 717 -0.69 6.83 81.19
CA ILE A 717 -1.51 7.93 80.62
C ILE A 717 -0.81 9.30 80.77
N ARG A 718 0.32 9.42 81.48
CA ARG A 718 0.93 10.73 81.76
C ARG A 718 2.10 11.16 80.90
N GLU A 719 2.72 10.30 80.09
CA GLU A 719 3.93 10.70 79.38
C GLU A 719 4.01 10.17 77.94
N ARG A 720 3.52 11.00 76.99
CA ARG A 720 4.20 11.44 75.75
C ARG A 720 3.37 11.34 74.47
N GLU A 721 2.69 12.44 74.17
CA GLU A 721 2.73 13.07 72.85
C GLU A 721 3.84 14.15 72.85
N HIS A 722 4.73 14.20 71.83
CA HIS A 722 5.02 15.39 71.00
C HIS A 722 6.38 15.37 70.24
N SER A 723 6.26 15.56 68.90
CA SER A 723 7.10 16.37 67.97
C SER A 723 8.53 15.91 67.57
N ALA A 724 9.10 16.15 66.37
CA ALA A 724 8.66 16.59 65.03
C ALA A 724 9.86 16.62 64.02
N SER A 725 9.57 16.48 62.70
CA SER A 725 10.08 17.18 61.47
C SER A 725 11.53 17.08 60.87
N GLU A 726 11.62 16.55 59.62
CA GLU A 726 12.21 17.02 58.29
C GLU A 726 13.57 17.80 58.12
N PRO A 727 14.18 18.05 56.90
CA PRO A 727 14.14 17.45 55.52
C PRO A 727 15.50 17.41 54.69
N GLY A 728 15.55 16.74 53.50
CA GLY A 728 16.24 17.26 52.26
C GLY A 728 17.49 16.61 51.56
N SER A 729 17.29 16.08 50.33
CA SER A 729 18.07 16.15 49.04
C SER A 729 19.40 15.39 48.68
N SER A 730 19.36 14.71 47.51
CA SER A 730 20.25 14.80 46.29
C SER A 730 21.21 13.66 45.85
N ARG A 731 21.09 13.31 44.55
CA ARG A 731 22.05 12.84 43.50
C ARG A 731 22.73 11.44 43.53
N GLY A 732 22.53 10.68 42.43
CA GLY A 732 23.60 10.43 41.45
C GLY A 732 24.15 8.99 41.25
N SER A 733 23.71 8.34 40.17
CA SER A 733 24.37 7.37 39.27
C SER A 733 25.64 6.58 39.68
N GLY A 734 25.60 5.25 39.44
CA GLY A 734 26.78 4.50 38.95
C GLY A 734 27.15 3.21 39.70
N THR A 735 26.41 2.12 39.50
CA THR A 735 26.91 0.74 39.80
C THR A 735 26.08 -0.33 39.09
N ASN A 736 26.01 -0.27 37.75
CA ASN A 736 25.25 -1.23 36.92
C ASN A 736 26.15 -2.29 36.22
N GLU A 737 27.39 -2.50 36.65
CA GLU A 737 28.33 -3.44 35.99
C GLU A 737 28.79 -4.63 36.84
N ALA A 738 28.36 -4.77 38.10
CA ALA A 738 28.82 -5.86 38.97
C ALA A 738 27.85 -7.05 39.07
N LEU A 739 26.55 -6.86 38.82
CA LEU A 739 25.53 -7.90 39.02
C LEU A 739 25.29 -8.77 37.77
N THR A 740 25.48 -8.21 36.59
CA THR A 740 25.37 -8.92 35.29
C THR A 740 26.44 -10.01 35.14
N THR A 741 27.59 -9.86 35.79
CA THR A 741 28.72 -10.80 35.69
C THR A 741 28.57 -12.04 36.58
N LEU A 742 27.73 -12.00 37.63
CA LEU A 742 27.54 -13.14 38.55
C LEU A 742 26.48 -14.13 38.06
N ALA A 743 25.44 -13.65 37.35
CA ALA A 743 24.41 -14.51 36.74
C ALA A 743 24.96 -15.35 35.56
N LEU A 744 25.93 -14.82 34.81
CA LEU A 744 26.59 -15.51 33.69
C LEU A 744 27.51 -16.67 34.13
N LEU A 745 27.98 -16.69 35.38
CA LEU A 745 28.84 -17.76 35.93
C LEU A 745 28.07 -19.01 36.37
N CYS A 746 26.79 -18.87 36.74
CA CYS A 746 25.93 -20.02 37.05
C CYS A 746 25.47 -20.75 35.79
N HIS A 747 25.36 -20.05 34.66
CA HIS A 747 25.03 -20.65 33.36
C HIS A 747 26.20 -21.45 32.74
N ARG A 748 27.46 -21.14 33.11
CA ARG A 748 28.67 -21.75 32.51
C ARG A 748 29.14 -23.06 33.17
N ASN A 749 28.61 -23.43 34.35
CA ASN A 749 28.99 -24.66 35.07
C ASN A 749 27.97 -25.81 34.95
N GLY A 750 27.00 -25.73 34.04
CA GLY A 750 26.18 -26.89 33.65
C GLY A 750 25.42 -27.58 34.79
N MET A 751 25.05 -26.85 35.85
CA MET A 751 24.14 -27.37 36.87
C MET A 751 22.69 -27.21 36.38
N ALA A 752 22.32 -28.09 35.45
CA ALA A 752 20.95 -28.34 35.05
C ALA A 752 20.43 -29.62 35.71
N THR A 753 19.29 -29.47 36.39
CA THR A 753 18.23 -30.46 36.69
C THR A 753 18.50 -31.63 37.64
N ALA A 754 17.53 -31.92 38.50
CA ALA A 754 17.23 -33.30 38.91
C ALA A 754 15.71 -33.48 39.16
N GLY A 755 15.01 -33.88 38.10
CA GLY A 755 13.98 -34.90 38.24
C GLY A 755 14.65 -36.24 38.53
N ALA A 756 13.97 -37.10 39.28
CA ALA A 756 14.45 -38.42 39.65
C ALA A 756 14.71 -39.30 38.43
N PHE A 757 15.98 -39.56 38.13
CA PHE A 757 16.46 -40.74 37.41
C PHE A 757 16.85 -41.81 38.44
N THR A 758 16.34 -43.03 38.28
CA THR A 758 16.89 -44.24 38.91
C THR A 758 17.97 -44.84 38.01
N GLY A 759 19.23 -44.50 38.28
CA GLY A 759 20.41 -45.11 37.66
C GLY A 759 21.31 -45.74 38.73
N SER A 760 21.55 -47.05 38.65
CA SER A 760 22.35 -47.83 39.60
C SER A 760 23.83 -47.86 39.20
N TYR A 761 24.75 -47.58 40.12
CA TYR A 761 26.18 -47.86 39.98
C TYR A 761 26.57 -49.04 40.89
N ARG A 762 27.28 -50.05 40.35
CA ARG A 762 27.74 -51.23 41.09
C ARG A 762 29.26 -51.13 41.29
N VAL A 763 29.70 -51.05 42.54
CA VAL A 763 31.12 -51.21 42.90
C VAL A 763 31.51 -52.68 42.75
N ARG A 764 32.71 -52.94 42.22
CA ARG A 764 33.21 -54.29 41.89
C ARG A 764 33.19 -55.23 43.11
N GLY A 765 32.42 -56.30 42.99
CA GLY A 765 32.58 -57.52 43.79
C GLY A 765 31.33 -57.97 44.52
N ASN A 766 30.70 -59.00 43.96
CA ASN A 766 29.69 -59.87 44.59
C ASN A 766 28.26 -59.31 44.74
N THR A 767 27.31 -60.23 44.62
CA THR A 767 25.90 -60.10 44.21
C THR A 767 24.95 -59.55 45.27
N ASP A 768 23.89 -58.88 44.77
CA ASP A 768 22.59 -58.61 45.40
C ASP A 768 22.51 -57.71 46.64
N ARG A 769 22.00 -56.47 46.45
CA ARG A 769 20.72 -55.96 46.99
C ARG A 769 20.63 -54.43 46.89
N THR A 770 19.54 -53.95 46.32
CA THR A 770 19.04 -52.57 46.42
C THR A 770 18.54 -52.32 47.85
N LYS A 771 18.77 -51.14 48.42
CA LYS A 771 18.09 -50.66 49.63
C LYS A 771 17.66 -49.21 49.50
N THR A 772 16.42 -48.95 49.89
CA THR A 772 15.80 -47.65 50.16
C THR A 772 15.42 -47.64 51.65
N LEU A 773 15.66 -46.54 52.38
CA LEU A 773 14.89 -46.06 53.56
C LEU A 773 15.52 -44.80 54.20
N VAL A 774 14.78 -43.69 54.13
CA VAL A 774 14.19 -42.81 55.18
C VAL A 774 14.99 -42.34 56.42
N ALA A 775 14.81 -41.02 56.67
CA ALA A 775 14.78 -40.17 57.89
C ALA A 775 16.08 -39.76 58.60
N ALA A 776 16.18 -38.44 58.86
CA ALA A 776 16.11 -37.90 60.23
C ALA A 776 15.86 -36.37 60.22
N ASP A 777 14.99 -35.95 61.13
CA ASP A 777 14.71 -34.57 61.56
C ASP A 777 15.96 -33.86 62.11
N GLU A 778 16.07 -32.54 61.91
CA GLU A 778 16.34 -31.53 62.95
C GLU A 778 16.47 -30.10 62.35
N GLU A 779 15.67 -29.20 62.92
CA GLU A 779 15.74 -27.73 63.01
C GLU A 779 16.86 -26.95 62.27
N LEU A 780 16.47 -25.98 61.44
CA LEU A 780 16.49 -24.54 61.80
C LEU A 780 15.96 -23.71 60.62
N ILE A 781 14.80 -23.07 60.81
CA ILE A 781 14.24 -22.12 59.86
C ILE A 781 14.67 -20.72 60.33
N ILE A 782 15.39 -19.97 59.49
CA ILE A 782 15.33 -18.51 59.59
C ILE A 782 13.96 -18.14 59.04
N ASP A 783 12.99 -18.00 59.94
CA ASP A 783 11.60 -17.73 59.56
C ASP A 783 11.54 -16.46 58.70
N GLY A 784 10.84 -16.59 57.58
CA GLY A 784 10.64 -15.50 56.63
C GLY A 784 11.51 -15.53 55.37
N PHE A 785 12.54 -16.37 55.26
CA PHE A 785 13.35 -16.51 54.04
C PHE A 785 13.27 -17.92 53.45
N THR A 786 13.06 -18.05 52.14
CA THR A 786 13.07 -19.34 51.42
C THR A 786 14.49 -19.93 51.30
N GLU A 787 14.59 -21.21 50.93
CA GLU A 787 15.89 -21.89 50.82
C GLU A 787 16.83 -21.25 49.77
N SER A 788 16.28 -20.82 48.63
CA SER A 788 17.02 -20.09 47.59
C SER A 788 17.48 -18.71 48.07
N GLU A 789 16.66 -18.00 48.84
CA GLU A 789 17.02 -16.69 49.40
C GLU A 789 18.09 -16.81 50.49
N ARG A 790 18.01 -17.85 51.32
CA ARG A 790 19.07 -18.18 52.29
C ARG A 790 20.40 -18.51 51.60
N ALA A 791 20.37 -19.19 50.45
CA ALA A 791 21.56 -19.44 49.65
C ALA A 791 22.19 -18.15 49.08
N ILE A 792 21.36 -17.22 48.60
CA ILE A 792 21.78 -15.89 48.10
C ILE A 792 22.39 -15.06 49.23
N LEU A 793 21.71 -14.97 50.38
CA LEU A 793 22.17 -14.24 51.56
C LEU A 793 23.47 -14.85 52.13
N CYS A 794 23.61 -16.18 52.13
CA CYS A 794 24.84 -16.85 52.53
C CYS A 794 26.02 -16.52 51.61
N GLY A 795 25.80 -16.49 50.29
CA GLY A 795 26.81 -16.07 49.31
C GLY A 795 27.27 -14.63 49.53
N MET A 796 26.32 -13.72 49.82
CA MET A 796 26.62 -12.33 50.08
C MET A 796 27.35 -12.11 51.41
N LYS A 797 26.98 -12.84 52.47
CA LYS A 797 27.70 -12.84 53.76
C LYS A 797 29.17 -13.24 53.61
N LYS A 798 29.47 -14.22 52.76
CA LYS A 798 30.87 -14.62 52.45
C LYS A 798 31.60 -13.55 51.65
N PHE A 799 30.92 -12.88 50.71
CA PHE A 799 31.50 -11.81 49.90
C PHE A 799 31.85 -10.55 50.72
N MET A 800 31.02 -10.18 51.71
CA MET A 800 31.24 -9.01 52.58
C MET A 800 32.39 -9.18 53.59
N ASN A 801 32.80 -10.42 53.85
CA ASN A 801 33.81 -10.77 54.86
C ASN A 801 35.19 -11.17 54.27
N GLN A 802 35.43 -10.95 52.97
CA GLN A 802 36.76 -11.10 52.39
C GLN A 802 37.66 -9.92 52.76
N GLU A 803 38.84 -10.22 53.32
CA GLU A 803 39.74 -9.21 53.91
C GLU A 803 40.52 -8.36 52.88
N ASP A 804 40.61 -8.81 51.62
CA ASP A 804 41.46 -8.19 50.60
C ASP A 804 40.87 -6.92 49.96
N MET A 805 39.70 -6.44 50.41
CA MET A 805 39.06 -5.23 49.88
C MET A 805 38.49 -4.31 50.98
N PRO A 806 39.30 -3.36 51.51
CA PRO A 806 38.97 -2.57 52.71
C PRO A 806 37.75 -1.66 52.55
N LYS A 807 37.47 -1.17 51.33
CA LYS A 807 36.35 -0.26 51.06
C LYS A 807 34.97 -0.91 51.29
N ARG A 808 34.88 -2.23 51.37
CA ARG A 808 33.62 -2.98 51.57
C ARG A 808 33.25 -3.16 53.05
N GLN A 809 34.15 -2.77 53.95
CA GLN A 809 33.93 -2.86 55.39
C GLN A 809 33.48 -1.52 55.99
N THR A 810 33.25 -0.49 55.18
CA THR A 810 32.73 0.78 55.68
C THR A 810 31.24 0.65 56.02
N PRO A 811 30.75 1.30 57.10
CA PRO A 811 29.36 1.23 57.52
C PRO A 811 28.39 1.66 56.41
N GLU A 812 28.72 2.73 55.67
CA GLU A 812 27.82 3.27 54.65
C GLU A 812 27.63 2.31 53.47
N TYR A 813 28.66 1.55 53.09
CA TYR A 813 28.55 0.59 51.99
C TYR A 813 27.75 -0.66 52.39
N ARG A 814 27.83 -1.06 53.67
CA ARG A 814 27.09 -2.22 54.19
C ARG A 814 25.60 -1.93 54.30
N GLU A 815 25.21 -0.76 54.79
CA GLU A 815 23.80 -0.35 54.84
C GLU A 815 23.19 -0.22 53.45
N TRP A 816 23.92 0.37 52.50
CA TRP A 816 23.47 0.48 51.11
C TRP A 816 23.24 -0.89 50.46
N LEU A 817 24.16 -1.84 50.68
CA LEU A 817 24.05 -3.20 50.12
C LEU A 817 22.88 -3.98 50.75
N ILE A 818 22.68 -3.86 52.06
CA ILE A 818 21.55 -4.49 52.78
C ILE A 818 20.21 -3.96 52.25
N ALA A 819 20.07 -2.65 52.07
CA ALA A 819 18.85 -2.05 51.53
C ALA A 819 18.53 -2.56 50.12
N ARG A 820 19.54 -2.74 49.27
CA ARG A 820 19.34 -3.21 47.89
C ARG A 820 18.97 -4.69 47.81
N ILE A 821 19.52 -5.51 48.71
CA ILE A 821 19.14 -6.92 48.84
C ILE A 821 17.73 -7.05 49.40
N ALA A 822 17.38 -6.24 50.40
CA ALA A 822 16.04 -6.17 50.95
C ALA A 822 14.99 -5.82 49.88
N GLU A 823 15.27 -4.83 49.04
CA GLU A 823 14.40 -4.47 47.91
C GLU A 823 14.28 -5.61 46.87
N THR A 824 15.39 -6.29 46.57
CA THR A 824 15.41 -7.42 45.60
C THR A 824 14.66 -8.65 46.12
N LEU A 825 14.72 -8.89 47.42
CA LEU A 825 14.04 -10.02 48.08
C LEU A 825 12.64 -9.64 48.59
N HIS A 826 12.20 -8.40 48.34
CA HIS A 826 10.96 -7.84 48.87
C HIS A 826 10.82 -8.01 50.40
N LYS A 827 11.93 -7.82 51.12
CA LYS A 827 12.06 -7.83 52.59
C LYS A 827 12.40 -6.45 53.12
N THR A 828 12.28 -6.27 54.44
CA THR A 828 12.78 -5.05 55.07
C THR A 828 14.30 -5.10 55.24
N ALA A 829 14.94 -3.93 55.27
CA ALA A 829 16.39 -3.82 55.50
C ALA A 829 16.80 -4.40 56.86
N GLU A 830 15.90 -4.34 57.85
CA GLU A 830 16.09 -4.88 59.19
C GLU A 830 16.08 -6.42 59.18
N GLU A 831 15.11 -7.05 58.51
CA GLU A 831 15.06 -8.52 58.35
C GLU A 831 16.28 -9.07 57.61
N VAL A 832 16.75 -8.38 56.56
CA VAL A 832 17.96 -8.78 55.83
C VAL A 832 19.23 -8.57 56.65
N ALA A 833 19.29 -7.49 57.45
CA ALA A 833 20.40 -7.27 58.38
C ALA A 833 20.47 -8.36 59.46
N ASP A 834 19.33 -8.73 60.04
CA ASP A 834 19.22 -9.79 61.04
C ASP A 834 19.58 -11.17 60.47
N ALA A 835 19.12 -11.48 59.25
CA ALA A 835 19.50 -12.72 58.56
C ALA A 835 21.00 -12.78 58.26
N LEU A 836 21.62 -11.70 57.77
CA LEU A 836 23.06 -11.62 57.52
C LEU A 836 23.89 -11.64 58.81
N ALA A 837 23.32 -11.22 59.95
CA ALA A 837 23.94 -11.35 61.27
C ALA A 837 23.90 -12.79 61.81
N SER A 838 22.91 -13.61 61.41
CA SER A 838 22.73 -14.98 61.89
C SER A 838 23.90 -15.93 61.55
N GLU A 839 24.47 -16.60 62.56
CA GLU A 839 25.56 -17.58 62.39
C GLU A 839 25.11 -18.92 61.78
N THR A 840 23.80 -19.17 61.72
CA THR A 840 23.23 -20.40 61.19
C THR A 840 22.72 -20.28 59.75
N LEU A 841 22.71 -19.07 59.16
CA LEU A 841 22.25 -18.81 57.78
C LEU A 841 22.90 -19.70 56.71
N CYS A 842 24.15 -20.10 56.92
CA CYS A 842 24.95 -20.90 55.97
C CYS A 842 25.16 -22.35 56.40
N LYS A 843 24.63 -22.75 57.56
CA LYS A 843 24.67 -24.12 58.08
C LYS A 843 23.36 -24.79 57.73
#